data_AF-C2BGI6-F1
#
_entry.id   AF-C2BGI6-F1
#
_cell.length_a   1.000
_cell.length_b   1.000
_cell.length_c   1.000
_cell.angle_alpha   90.00
_cell.angle_beta   90.00
_cell.angle_gamma   90.00
#
_symmetry.space_group_name_H-M   'P 1'
#
loop_
_entity.id
_entity.type
_entity.pdbx_description
1 polymer ?
#
loop_
_entity_poly.entity_id
_entity_poly.type
_entity_poly.pdbx_seq_one_letter_code
_entity_poly.pdbx_strand_id
1 'polypeptide(L)'
;MIKKVIVCGSRFGQFYIEALKDMENIEVIGLLANGSNRSVKCADHYNLKIFTSVESLPKDIDVACVAIGSSVFGGNGVKIAKELLKKRINVLFEQPIHVREISELYNTAISYNVKIKIGNLYNNLPAVRNFLLNVERADMINHASYLMVDLNTQLSYPVSGIIKQILKDTTVVNENYKYIEQESCCNILSMNVNKVEVLVKAFNEMGQNNLDSNMRMLFSMVVGYPSGRLVLSSPLGPVFWEQPPNVPKIDLIPSFLDGDDRVGCNKPWISVLYQADEYNKNYIYRNIWVKAIKDDLKKFIFNKINEEQLIDIEIQHDLEIAVLWQKLMGNLGYPKIKLNDTTKYIDPYIFKRTDINCYSVKESINELNKISRDTMFYYLTKHISENSIPISILFNKIGISEKYKIIMERWILHLESFNYLEKKDDSIIIKSKRIDWNDLIGKWDLLESKWNTKAMPMNVFQYFRENARLLNDLLNNKVNANEILFSKGSDEIAKGLYSKTAIAIYLNELIVSNIKELLNEKNITILELGGGTASTTEKIVSNIEYDKYIFTDISPYFIEKAKDAFREYTGIEYGIINIDDDESYNQVSSKVDLIIAVGVLNNARNIESSLMYIKKILKDDGILMIVEAVDESPEILISQVFMMTETDDIRNEENITFLKMNQWIEMFKKLGFKLLTFEPKNGNWLEDFNQKLFILKNNGDEDYGNRK
;
A
#
# COMPACT_ATOMS: atom_id res chain seq x y z
N MET A 1 -45.07 14.81 0.53
CA MET A 1 -45.88 13.95 1.41
C MET A 1 -44.95 12.85 1.90
N ILE A 2 -44.82 12.70 3.21
CA ILE A 2 -43.97 11.66 3.81
C ILE A 2 -44.57 10.29 3.49
N LYS A 3 -43.73 9.34 3.07
CA LYS A 3 -44.12 7.97 2.72
C LYS A 3 -43.88 7.04 3.90
N LYS A 4 -44.92 6.34 4.34
CA LYS A 4 -44.87 5.39 5.46
C LYS A 4 -44.48 4.01 4.97
N VAL A 5 -43.39 3.48 5.52
CA VAL A 5 -42.77 2.23 5.08
C VAL A 5 -42.72 1.20 6.20
N ILE A 6 -43.15 -0.03 5.92
CA ILE A 6 -42.97 -1.18 6.81
C ILE A 6 -41.87 -2.09 6.26
N VAL A 7 -40.95 -2.53 7.11
CA VAL A 7 -39.96 -3.55 6.74
C VAL A 7 -40.40 -4.91 7.26
N CYS A 8 -40.42 -5.92 6.41
CA CYS A 8 -40.80 -7.29 6.79
C CYS A 8 -39.55 -8.17 6.81
N GLY A 9 -39.26 -8.78 7.95
CA GLY A 9 -38.09 -9.63 8.17
C GLY A 9 -36.94 -8.92 8.89
N SER A 10 -36.33 -9.61 9.87
CA SER A 10 -35.33 -9.04 10.80
C SER A 10 -33.88 -9.41 10.50
N ARG A 11 -33.61 -10.08 9.37
CA ARG A 11 -32.27 -10.48 8.97
C ARG A 11 -31.75 -9.56 7.88
N PHE A 12 -32.04 -9.88 6.63
CA PHE A 12 -31.68 -9.03 5.49
C PHE A 12 -32.44 -7.69 5.50
N GLY A 13 -33.64 -7.65 6.12
CA GLY A 13 -34.40 -6.42 6.31
C GLY A 13 -33.66 -5.32 7.08
N GLN A 14 -32.61 -5.64 7.86
CA GLN A 14 -31.77 -4.61 8.48
C GLN A 14 -31.11 -3.69 7.45
N PHE A 15 -30.67 -4.23 6.31
CA PHE A 15 -30.12 -3.42 5.22
C PHE A 15 -31.15 -2.46 4.62
N TYR A 16 -32.40 -2.89 4.53
CA TYR A 16 -33.52 -2.02 4.11
C TYR A 16 -33.78 -0.92 5.13
N ILE A 17 -33.75 -1.22 6.43
CA ILE A 17 -33.92 -0.21 7.48
C ILE A 17 -32.79 0.83 7.40
N GLU A 18 -31.52 0.41 7.30
CA GLU A 18 -30.39 1.33 7.12
C GLU A 18 -30.53 2.18 5.85
N ALA A 19 -30.98 1.59 4.73
CA ALA A 19 -31.18 2.33 3.49
C ALA A 19 -32.28 3.39 3.61
N LEU A 20 -33.36 3.07 4.32
CA LEU A 20 -34.53 3.94 4.52
C LEU A 20 -34.28 5.07 5.53
N LYS A 21 -33.47 4.86 6.58
CA LYS A 21 -33.16 5.89 7.59
C LYS A 21 -32.63 7.18 7.00
N ASP A 22 -31.77 7.07 5.99
CA ASP A 22 -31.11 8.22 5.37
C ASP A 22 -31.90 8.77 4.17
N MET A 23 -33.15 8.33 3.95
CA MET A 23 -33.99 8.82 2.87
C MET A 23 -34.90 9.94 3.36
N GLU A 24 -34.84 11.09 2.68
CA GLU A 24 -35.80 12.18 2.90
C GLU A 24 -37.22 11.75 2.54
N ASN A 25 -38.21 12.29 3.27
CA ASN A 25 -39.63 12.03 3.07
C ASN A 25 -40.04 10.55 3.28
N ILE A 26 -39.31 9.81 4.11
CA ILE A 26 -39.63 8.44 4.51
C ILE A 26 -39.83 8.36 6.02
N GLU A 27 -40.83 7.62 6.45
CA GLU A 27 -41.04 7.25 7.85
C GLU A 27 -41.10 5.71 7.93
N VAL A 28 -40.16 5.10 8.65
CA VAL A 28 -40.18 3.65 8.91
C VAL A 28 -41.09 3.39 10.11
N ILE A 29 -42.27 2.85 9.87
CA ILE A 29 -43.32 2.73 10.88
C ILE A 29 -43.18 1.49 11.77
N GLY A 30 -42.34 0.53 11.38
CA GLY A 30 -42.12 -0.68 12.18
C GLY A 30 -41.46 -1.84 11.43
N LEU A 31 -41.38 -2.96 12.15
CA LEU A 31 -40.83 -4.23 11.70
C LEU A 31 -41.90 -5.32 11.78
N LEU A 32 -42.29 -5.89 10.64
CA LEU A 32 -43.16 -7.08 10.56
C LEU A 32 -42.31 -8.36 10.64
N ALA A 33 -42.43 -9.14 11.71
CA ALA A 33 -41.68 -10.38 11.91
C ALA A 33 -42.36 -11.32 12.93
N ASN A 34 -41.90 -12.57 13.03
CA ASN A 34 -42.53 -13.61 13.88
C ASN A 34 -42.34 -13.43 15.41
N GLY A 35 -41.84 -12.29 15.90
CA GLY A 35 -41.61 -12.08 17.34
C GLY A 35 -40.46 -12.89 17.96
N SER A 36 -39.60 -13.50 17.15
CA SER A 36 -38.37 -14.17 17.61
C SER A 36 -37.44 -13.23 18.41
N ASN A 37 -36.55 -13.81 19.22
CA ASN A 37 -35.55 -13.05 19.98
C ASN A 37 -34.67 -12.15 19.08
N ARG A 38 -34.36 -12.59 17.85
CA ARG A 38 -33.66 -11.78 16.83
C ARG A 38 -34.48 -10.58 16.36
N SER A 39 -35.77 -10.79 16.05
CA SER A 39 -36.64 -9.69 15.59
C SER A 39 -36.92 -8.67 16.69
N VAL A 40 -37.04 -9.09 17.95
CA VAL A 40 -37.20 -8.17 19.08
C VAL A 40 -35.94 -7.31 19.24
N LYS A 41 -34.74 -7.93 19.31
CA LYS A 41 -33.47 -7.20 19.37
C LYS A 41 -33.27 -6.23 18.19
N CYS A 42 -33.69 -6.63 17.00
CA CYS A 42 -33.67 -5.75 15.83
C CYS A 42 -34.61 -4.56 16.03
N ALA A 43 -35.88 -4.80 16.38
CA ALA A 43 -36.85 -3.74 16.62
C ALA A 43 -36.36 -2.74 17.69
N ASP A 44 -35.83 -3.23 18.81
CA ASP A 44 -35.30 -2.40 19.89
C ASP A 44 -34.09 -1.57 19.44
N HIS A 45 -33.13 -2.17 18.72
CA HIS A 45 -31.95 -1.46 18.21
C HIS A 45 -32.31 -0.29 17.29
N TYR A 46 -33.34 -0.48 16.46
CA TYR A 46 -33.82 0.51 15.51
C TYR A 46 -34.91 1.44 16.08
N ASN A 47 -35.31 1.25 17.34
CA ASN A 47 -36.45 1.93 17.99
C ASN A 47 -37.75 1.83 17.15
N LEU A 48 -38.02 0.64 16.62
CA LEU A 48 -39.17 0.35 15.76
C LEU A 48 -40.22 -0.47 16.52
N LYS A 49 -41.50 -0.20 16.23
CA LYS A 49 -42.59 -1.06 16.70
C LYS A 49 -42.54 -2.41 15.98
N ILE A 50 -42.62 -3.51 16.72
CA ILE A 50 -42.75 -4.85 16.15
C ILE A 50 -44.22 -5.20 15.90
N PHE A 51 -44.50 -5.72 14.71
CA PHE A 51 -45.77 -6.29 14.31
C PHE A 51 -45.59 -7.77 14.02
N THR A 52 -46.50 -8.62 14.50
CA THR A 52 -46.40 -10.08 14.32
C THR A 52 -47.35 -10.63 13.26
N SER A 53 -48.26 -9.81 12.74
CA SER A 53 -49.18 -10.18 11.68
C SER A 53 -49.57 -8.99 10.80
N VAL A 54 -49.95 -9.24 9.54
CA VAL A 54 -50.34 -8.20 8.57
C VAL A 54 -51.64 -7.50 8.99
N GLU A 55 -52.51 -8.18 9.74
CA GLU A 55 -53.76 -7.62 10.27
C GLU A 55 -53.51 -6.50 11.26
N SER A 56 -52.45 -6.62 12.09
CA SER A 56 -52.08 -5.67 13.13
C SER A 56 -51.48 -4.35 12.62
N LEU A 57 -51.23 -4.25 11.31
CA LEU A 57 -50.62 -3.09 10.68
C LEU A 57 -51.59 -1.89 10.60
N PRO A 58 -51.09 -0.65 10.77
CA PRO A 58 -51.83 0.58 10.50
C PRO A 58 -52.41 0.63 9.08
N LYS A 59 -53.48 1.43 8.89
CA LYS A 59 -54.17 1.55 7.58
C LYS A 59 -53.45 2.47 6.59
N ASP A 60 -52.52 3.28 7.05
CA ASP A 60 -51.89 4.39 6.33
C ASP A 60 -50.46 4.08 5.86
N ILE A 61 -50.19 2.82 5.52
CA ILE A 61 -48.88 2.38 4.99
C ILE A 61 -48.85 2.55 3.48
N ASP A 62 -47.82 3.22 2.95
CA ASP A 62 -47.64 3.38 1.51
C ASP A 62 -46.87 2.21 0.88
N VAL A 63 -45.84 1.72 1.56
CA VAL A 63 -44.85 0.78 1.01
C VAL A 63 -44.46 -0.29 2.03
N ALA A 64 -44.24 -1.51 1.57
CA ALA A 64 -43.65 -2.60 2.33
C ALA A 64 -42.40 -3.15 1.63
N CYS A 65 -41.31 -3.28 2.38
CA CYS A 65 -40.10 -3.98 1.94
C CYS A 65 -40.12 -5.41 2.50
N VAL A 66 -40.39 -6.40 1.66
CA VAL A 66 -40.51 -7.80 2.06
C VAL A 66 -39.17 -8.52 1.88
N ALA A 67 -38.37 -8.55 2.95
CA ALA A 67 -37.08 -9.24 3.03
C ALA A 67 -37.21 -10.57 3.79
N ILE A 68 -38.18 -11.39 3.37
CA ILE A 68 -38.50 -12.72 3.90
C ILE A 68 -38.49 -13.67 2.70
N GLY A 69 -37.81 -14.82 2.83
CA GLY A 69 -37.68 -15.79 1.75
C GLY A 69 -39.04 -16.20 1.14
N SER A 70 -39.03 -16.46 -0.17
CA SER A 70 -40.14 -17.06 -0.92
C SER A 70 -40.36 -18.53 -0.53
N SER A 71 -41.40 -19.17 -1.06
CA SER A 71 -41.70 -20.58 -0.74
C SER A 71 -40.59 -21.53 -1.20
N VAL A 72 -39.81 -21.14 -2.21
CA VAL A 72 -38.65 -21.90 -2.71
C VAL A 72 -37.63 -22.17 -1.59
N PHE A 73 -37.52 -21.26 -0.63
CA PHE A 73 -36.63 -21.39 0.54
C PHE A 73 -37.39 -21.71 1.84
N GLY A 74 -38.62 -22.23 1.72
CA GLY A 74 -39.48 -22.56 2.86
C GLY A 74 -40.00 -21.34 3.63
N GLY A 75 -39.93 -20.15 3.04
CA GLY A 75 -40.38 -18.91 3.66
C GLY A 75 -41.82 -18.52 3.30
N ASN A 76 -42.44 -17.74 4.18
CA ASN A 76 -43.80 -17.23 3.99
C ASN A 76 -43.86 -15.84 3.31
N GLY A 77 -42.76 -15.40 2.68
CA GLY A 77 -42.66 -14.06 2.11
C GLY A 77 -43.76 -13.75 1.09
N VAL A 78 -44.03 -14.68 0.16
CA VAL A 78 -45.04 -14.50 -0.90
C VAL A 78 -46.44 -14.34 -0.33
N LYS A 79 -46.79 -15.12 0.70
CA LYS A 79 -48.08 -14.99 1.40
C LYS A 79 -48.21 -13.60 2.03
N ILE A 80 -47.19 -13.14 2.75
CA ILE A 80 -47.16 -11.81 3.39
C ILE A 80 -47.28 -10.71 2.34
N ALA A 81 -46.51 -10.78 1.25
CA ALA A 81 -46.58 -9.84 0.14
C ALA A 81 -47.99 -9.76 -0.45
N LYS A 82 -48.64 -10.91 -0.68
CA LYS A 82 -50.01 -10.97 -1.21
C LYS A 82 -51.02 -10.32 -0.26
N GLU A 83 -50.90 -10.54 1.04
CA GLU A 83 -51.78 -9.92 2.06
C GLU A 83 -51.58 -8.40 2.14
N LEU A 84 -50.34 -7.92 2.01
CA LEU A 84 -50.01 -6.49 1.95
C LEU A 84 -50.58 -5.82 0.70
N LEU A 85 -50.43 -6.44 -0.47
CA LEU A 85 -51.02 -5.95 -1.73
C LEU A 85 -52.55 -5.85 -1.63
N LYS A 86 -53.22 -6.84 -1.03
CA LYS A 86 -54.68 -6.80 -0.78
C LYS A 86 -55.11 -5.67 0.14
N LYS A 87 -54.23 -5.23 1.06
CA LYS A 87 -54.42 -4.05 1.90
C LYS A 87 -54.10 -2.72 1.18
N ARG A 88 -53.85 -2.77 -0.14
CA ARG A 88 -53.46 -1.63 -0.99
C ARG A 88 -52.12 -0.99 -0.59
N ILE A 89 -51.17 -1.80 -0.14
CA ILE A 89 -49.79 -1.39 0.16
C ILE A 89 -48.89 -1.78 -1.03
N ASN A 90 -48.05 -0.87 -1.51
CA ASN A 90 -47.07 -1.19 -2.57
C ASN A 90 -45.95 -2.09 -2.00
N VAL A 91 -45.49 -3.08 -2.75
CA VAL A 91 -44.52 -4.06 -2.23
C VAL A 91 -43.22 -4.05 -3.03
N LEU A 92 -42.08 -3.88 -2.35
CA LEU A 92 -40.78 -4.29 -2.88
C LEU A 92 -40.43 -5.65 -2.27
N PHE A 93 -40.30 -6.67 -3.10
CA PHE A 93 -40.04 -8.04 -2.68
C PHE A 93 -38.58 -8.43 -2.94
N GLU A 94 -37.83 -8.80 -1.91
CA GLU A 94 -36.45 -9.25 -2.08
C GLU A 94 -36.40 -10.58 -2.85
N GLN A 95 -35.59 -10.63 -3.90
CA GLN A 95 -35.29 -11.85 -4.65
C GLN A 95 -34.76 -12.98 -3.72
N PRO A 96 -34.81 -14.25 -4.15
CA PRO A 96 -35.38 -14.79 -5.38
C PRO A 96 -36.86 -15.15 -5.27
N ILE A 97 -37.54 -15.20 -6.42
CA ILE A 97 -38.96 -15.56 -6.52
C ILE A 97 -39.22 -16.48 -7.70
N HIS A 98 -40.05 -17.51 -7.52
CA HIS A 98 -40.39 -18.43 -8.61
C HIS A 98 -41.36 -17.79 -9.61
N VAL A 99 -41.24 -18.11 -10.91
CA VAL A 99 -42.05 -17.53 -11.99
C VAL A 99 -43.57 -17.54 -11.69
N ARG A 100 -44.09 -18.64 -11.14
CA ARG A 100 -45.51 -18.74 -10.77
C ARG A 100 -45.92 -17.78 -9.65
N GLU A 101 -45.05 -17.60 -8.66
CA GLU A 101 -45.32 -16.74 -7.50
C GLU A 101 -45.25 -15.26 -7.89
N ILE A 102 -44.27 -14.88 -8.71
CA ILE A 102 -44.18 -13.51 -9.19
C ILE A 102 -45.38 -13.16 -10.08
N SER A 103 -45.84 -14.07 -10.96
CA SER A 103 -47.09 -13.88 -11.71
C SER A 103 -48.30 -13.70 -10.79
N GLU A 104 -48.40 -14.49 -9.72
CA GLU A 104 -49.49 -14.37 -8.73
C GLU A 104 -49.46 -13.01 -8.01
N LEU A 105 -48.27 -12.53 -7.63
CA LEU A 105 -48.12 -11.24 -6.99
C LEU A 105 -48.42 -10.08 -7.94
N TYR A 106 -47.98 -10.11 -9.20
CA TYR A 106 -48.35 -9.11 -10.20
C TYR A 106 -49.86 -9.07 -10.46
N ASN A 107 -50.50 -10.23 -10.64
CA ASN A 107 -51.95 -10.31 -10.79
C ASN A 107 -52.70 -9.72 -9.59
N THR A 108 -52.18 -9.97 -8.38
CA THR A 108 -52.73 -9.38 -7.15
C THR A 108 -52.51 -7.86 -7.14
N ALA A 109 -51.32 -7.39 -7.50
CA ALA A 109 -50.99 -5.97 -7.53
C ALA A 109 -51.88 -5.19 -8.50
N ILE A 110 -52.09 -5.72 -9.71
CA ILE A 110 -53.01 -5.18 -10.73
C ILE A 110 -54.44 -5.13 -10.19
N SER A 111 -54.93 -6.23 -9.60
CA SER A 111 -56.31 -6.33 -9.09
C SER A 111 -56.62 -5.32 -7.98
N TYR A 112 -55.62 -4.92 -7.20
CA TYR A 112 -55.76 -3.97 -6.09
C TYR A 112 -55.21 -2.57 -6.41
N ASN A 113 -54.80 -2.34 -7.67
CA ASN A 113 -54.23 -1.08 -8.17
C ASN A 113 -53.05 -0.57 -7.32
N VAL A 114 -52.07 -1.45 -7.09
CA VAL A 114 -50.84 -1.16 -6.37
C VAL A 114 -49.62 -1.65 -7.14
N LYS A 115 -48.44 -1.17 -6.74
CA LYS A 115 -47.17 -1.52 -7.37
C LYS A 115 -46.49 -2.69 -6.66
N ILE A 116 -45.82 -3.52 -7.44
CA ILE A 116 -44.83 -4.47 -6.96
C ILE A 116 -43.54 -4.36 -7.77
N LYS A 117 -42.40 -4.55 -7.10
CA LYS A 117 -41.08 -4.64 -7.73
C LYS A 117 -40.25 -5.74 -7.06
N ILE A 118 -39.45 -6.46 -7.83
CA ILE A 118 -38.45 -7.38 -7.30
C ILE A 118 -37.15 -6.63 -7.00
N GLY A 119 -36.71 -6.70 -5.75
CA GLY A 119 -35.47 -6.09 -5.28
C GLY A 119 -34.25 -6.84 -5.78
N ASN A 120 -33.29 -6.11 -6.35
CA ASN A 120 -32.00 -6.66 -6.73
C ASN A 120 -30.89 -5.60 -6.58
N LEU A 121 -30.24 -5.59 -5.41
CA LEU A 121 -29.19 -4.61 -5.12
C LEU A 121 -27.99 -4.73 -6.06
N TYR A 122 -27.67 -5.93 -6.56
CA TYR A 122 -26.43 -6.18 -7.31
C TYR A 122 -26.39 -5.39 -8.62
N ASN A 123 -27.55 -5.14 -9.24
CA ASN A 123 -27.68 -4.29 -10.43
C ASN A 123 -27.29 -2.83 -10.17
N ASN A 124 -27.35 -2.37 -8.92
CA ASN A 124 -27.02 -1.00 -8.54
C ASN A 124 -25.58 -0.85 -8.03
N LEU A 125 -24.80 -1.94 -7.91
CA LEU A 125 -23.41 -1.85 -7.50
C LEU A 125 -22.57 -1.12 -8.57
N PRO A 126 -21.66 -0.21 -8.19
CA PRO A 126 -20.95 0.63 -9.15
C PRO A 126 -20.17 -0.14 -10.22
N ALA A 127 -19.50 -1.23 -9.84
CA ALA A 127 -18.76 -2.08 -10.78
C ALA A 127 -19.70 -2.79 -11.76
N VAL A 128 -20.83 -3.32 -11.28
CA VAL A 128 -21.83 -3.99 -12.14
C VAL A 128 -22.45 -3.00 -13.13
N ARG A 129 -22.79 -1.79 -12.67
CA ARG A 129 -23.28 -0.71 -13.54
C ARG A 129 -22.25 -0.30 -14.58
N ASN A 130 -21.00 -0.11 -14.18
CA ASN A 130 -19.91 0.22 -15.09
C ASN A 130 -19.71 -0.89 -16.14
N PHE A 131 -19.73 -2.15 -15.71
CA PHE A 131 -19.64 -3.31 -16.60
C PHE A 131 -20.77 -3.32 -17.63
N LEU A 132 -22.04 -3.22 -17.20
CA LEU A 132 -23.19 -3.21 -18.10
C LEU A 132 -23.16 -2.04 -19.10
N LEU A 133 -22.78 -0.83 -18.65
CA LEU A 133 -22.61 0.32 -19.56
C LEU A 133 -21.51 0.08 -20.61
N ASN A 134 -20.46 -0.65 -20.25
CA ASN A 134 -19.39 -1.00 -21.20
C ASN A 134 -19.77 -2.17 -22.11
N VAL A 135 -20.61 -3.12 -21.65
CA VAL A 135 -21.26 -4.11 -22.53
C VAL A 135 -22.09 -3.42 -23.59
N GLU A 136 -22.95 -2.46 -23.18
CA GLU A 136 -23.76 -1.70 -24.14
C GLU A 136 -22.92 -0.98 -25.19
N ARG A 137 -21.78 -0.38 -24.79
CA ARG A 137 -20.85 0.27 -25.72
C ARG A 137 -20.14 -0.72 -26.64
N ALA A 138 -19.69 -1.86 -26.11
CA ALA A 138 -19.02 -2.88 -26.91
C ALA A 138 -19.98 -3.51 -27.93
N ASP A 139 -21.23 -3.73 -27.53
CA ASP A 139 -22.31 -4.25 -28.40
C ASP A 139 -22.67 -3.32 -29.56
N MET A 140 -22.36 -2.02 -29.48
CA MET A 140 -22.49 -1.08 -30.61
C MET A 140 -21.43 -1.32 -31.68
N ILE A 141 -20.32 -1.98 -31.34
CA ILE A 141 -19.20 -2.27 -32.24
C ILE A 141 -19.30 -3.70 -32.77
N ASN A 142 -19.37 -4.68 -31.87
CA ASN A 142 -19.48 -6.10 -32.16
C ASN A 142 -20.44 -6.76 -31.17
N HIS A 143 -21.23 -7.71 -31.63
CA HIS A 143 -22.08 -8.50 -30.73
C HIS A 143 -21.25 -9.46 -29.86
N ALA A 144 -21.72 -9.70 -28.63
CA ALA A 144 -21.15 -10.69 -27.73
C ALA A 144 -21.10 -12.08 -28.42
N SER A 145 -19.90 -12.67 -28.42
CA SER A 145 -19.64 -14.00 -29.01
C SER A 145 -19.83 -15.12 -28.00
N TYR A 146 -19.49 -14.88 -26.74
CA TYR A 146 -19.70 -15.81 -25.63
C TYR A 146 -19.82 -15.08 -24.30
N LEU A 147 -20.36 -15.76 -23.30
CA LEU A 147 -20.45 -15.28 -21.92
C LEU A 147 -19.95 -16.36 -20.97
N MET A 148 -18.97 -16.03 -20.12
CA MET A 148 -18.53 -16.90 -19.02
C MET A 148 -18.98 -16.30 -17.69
N VAL A 149 -19.48 -17.14 -16.79
CA VAL A 149 -19.99 -16.74 -15.49
C VAL A 149 -19.49 -17.71 -14.42
N ASP A 150 -18.76 -17.19 -13.43
CA ASP A 150 -18.52 -17.91 -12.18
C ASP A 150 -19.47 -17.35 -11.12
N LEU A 151 -20.16 -18.20 -10.36
CA LEU A 151 -21.07 -17.75 -9.30
C LEU A 151 -21.16 -18.70 -8.11
N ASN A 152 -21.57 -18.17 -6.96
CA ASN A 152 -22.21 -18.99 -5.92
C ASN A 152 -23.71 -19.08 -6.21
N THR A 153 -24.29 -20.28 -6.10
CA THR A 153 -25.69 -20.53 -6.49
C THR A 153 -26.73 -19.71 -5.71
N GLN A 154 -26.37 -19.23 -4.51
CA GLN A 154 -27.16 -18.25 -3.76
C GLN A 154 -27.39 -16.95 -4.54
N LEU A 155 -26.49 -16.59 -5.46
CA LEU A 155 -26.57 -15.41 -6.32
C LEU A 155 -27.01 -15.74 -7.75
N SER A 156 -27.56 -16.93 -7.98
CA SER A 156 -28.06 -17.34 -9.30
C SER A 156 -29.13 -16.41 -9.86
N TYR A 157 -30.06 -15.94 -9.02
CA TYR A 157 -31.14 -15.04 -9.45
C TYR A 157 -30.61 -13.67 -9.94
N PRO A 158 -29.82 -12.91 -9.16
CA PRO A 158 -29.27 -11.65 -9.66
C PRO A 158 -28.37 -11.85 -10.87
N VAL A 159 -27.62 -12.95 -10.93
CA VAL A 159 -26.82 -13.32 -12.11
C VAL A 159 -27.69 -13.54 -13.35
N SER A 160 -28.82 -14.24 -13.24
CA SER A 160 -29.79 -14.37 -14.34
C SER A 160 -30.31 -13.00 -14.81
N GLY A 161 -30.54 -12.07 -13.88
CA GLY A 161 -30.90 -10.68 -14.20
C GLY A 161 -29.82 -9.93 -14.98
N ILE A 162 -28.54 -10.16 -14.67
CA ILE A 162 -27.42 -9.54 -15.39
C ILE A 162 -27.23 -10.21 -16.76
N ILE A 163 -27.33 -11.55 -16.86
CA ILE A 163 -27.31 -12.27 -18.15
C ILE A 163 -28.41 -11.73 -19.08
N LYS A 164 -29.62 -11.49 -18.55
CA LYS A 164 -30.72 -10.91 -19.31
C LYS A 164 -30.39 -9.51 -19.85
N GLN A 165 -29.75 -8.67 -19.04
CA GLN A 165 -29.36 -7.33 -19.48
C GLN A 165 -28.27 -7.36 -20.55
N ILE A 166 -27.31 -8.29 -20.45
CA ILE A 166 -26.24 -8.48 -21.43
C ILE A 166 -26.81 -8.98 -22.76
N LEU A 167 -27.56 -10.09 -22.73
CA LEU A 167 -27.98 -10.77 -23.96
C LEU A 167 -29.27 -10.22 -24.57
N LYS A 168 -30.05 -9.45 -23.78
CA LYS A 168 -31.35 -8.83 -24.11
C LYS A 168 -32.45 -9.83 -24.45
N ASP A 169 -32.21 -10.81 -25.31
CA ASP A 169 -33.13 -11.89 -25.65
C ASP A 169 -32.67 -13.20 -25.01
N THR A 170 -33.48 -13.72 -24.09
CA THR A 170 -33.23 -14.99 -23.38
C THR A 170 -34.41 -15.95 -23.52
N THR A 171 -35.22 -15.78 -24.56
CA THR A 171 -36.42 -16.60 -24.80
C THR A 171 -36.07 -18.06 -25.05
N VAL A 172 -35.06 -18.30 -25.92
CA VAL A 172 -34.55 -19.62 -26.26
C VAL A 172 -33.30 -19.93 -25.45
N VAL A 173 -33.36 -21.00 -24.66
CA VAL A 173 -32.25 -21.49 -23.84
C VAL A 173 -32.16 -23.00 -24.03
N ASN A 174 -31.06 -23.46 -24.61
CA ASN A 174 -30.81 -24.87 -24.89
C ASN A 174 -29.57 -25.33 -24.13
N GLU A 175 -29.69 -26.39 -23.34
CA GLU A 175 -28.55 -27.05 -22.70
C GLU A 175 -27.67 -27.69 -23.77
N ASN A 176 -26.36 -27.44 -23.71
CA ASN A 176 -25.38 -28.13 -24.55
C ASN A 176 -24.67 -29.24 -23.76
N TYR A 177 -24.27 -28.91 -22.52
CA TYR A 177 -23.50 -29.79 -21.66
C TYR A 177 -23.72 -29.45 -20.20
N LYS A 178 -23.78 -30.47 -19.34
CA LYS A 178 -23.71 -30.31 -17.89
C LYS A 178 -22.76 -31.29 -17.25
N TYR A 179 -22.07 -30.81 -16.23
CA TYR A 179 -21.25 -31.60 -15.32
C TYR A 179 -21.69 -31.29 -13.89
N ILE A 180 -22.32 -32.29 -13.27
CA ILE A 180 -22.77 -32.23 -11.88
C ILE A 180 -21.83 -33.11 -11.07
N GLU A 181 -20.93 -32.45 -10.37
CA GLU A 181 -19.91 -33.12 -9.58
C GLU A 181 -20.51 -33.64 -8.26
N GLN A 182 -20.10 -34.81 -7.79
CA GLN A 182 -20.51 -35.37 -6.50
C GLN A 182 -19.50 -35.06 -5.38
N GLU A 183 -18.20 -35.01 -5.67
CA GLU A 183 -17.16 -34.86 -4.63
C GLU A 183 -16.67 -33.42 -4.45
N SER A 184 -16.52 -32.66 -5.53
CA SER A 184 -16.14 -31.24 -5.50
C SER A 184 -17.34 -30.29 -5.29
N CYS A 185 -17.02 -29.05 -4.96
CA CYS A 185 -17.94 -27.95 -4.68
C CYS A 185 -18.56 -27.29 -5.93
N CYS A 186 -18.13 -27.68 -7.12
CA CYS A 186 -18.36 -26.93 -8.35
C CYS A 186 -19.07 -27.75 -9.42
N ASN A 187 -20.18 -27.21 -9.94
CA ASN A 187 -20.89 -27.71 -11.11
C ASN A 187 -20.55 -26.83 -12.33
N ILE A 188 -20.60 -27.42 -13.53
CA ILE A 188 -20.38 -26.70 -14.79
C ILE A 188 -21.58 -26.91 -15.71
N LEU A 189 -22.04 -25.85 -16.36
CA LEU A 189 -23.15 -25.86 -17.31
C LEU A 189 -22.75 -25.03 -18.55
N SER A 190 -22.79 -25.62 -19.74
CA SER A 190 -22.79 -24.87 -21.01
C SER A 190 -24.19 -24.91 -21.60
N MET A 191 -24.68 -23.74 -22.01
CA MET A 191 -25.97 -23.56 -22.65
C MET A 191 -25.88 -22.51 -23.75
N ASN A 192 -26.65 -22.68 -24.81
CA ASN A 192 -26.90 -21.63 -25.79
C ASN A 192 -28.08 -20.79 -25.32
N VAL A 193 -27.86 -19.49 -25.12
CA VAL A 193 -28.92 -18.50 -24.92
C VAL A 193 -29.04 -17.73 -26.23
N ASN A 194 -30.11 -18.04 -26.98
CA ASN A 194 -30.25 -17.66 -28.38
C ASN A 194 -29.03 -18.10 -29.22
N LYS A 195 -28.21 -17.16 -29.71
CA LYS A 195 -27.02 -17.44 -30.53
C LYS A 195 -25.70 -17.34 -29.76
N VAL A 196 -25.75 -17.07 -28.45
CA VAL A 196 -24.56 -16.85 -27.62
C VAL A 196 -24.36 -18.06 -26.71
N GLU A 197 -23.16 -18.63 -26.74
CA GLU A 197 -22.78 -19.68 -25.79
C GLU A 197 -22.52 -19.05 -24.41
N VAL A 198 -23.16 -19.62 -23.40
CA VAL A 198 -23.03 -19.23 -22.00
C VAL A 198 -22.46 -20.39 -21.21
N LEU A 199 -21.25 -20.20 -20.69
CA LEU A 199 -20.58 -21.15 -19.80
C LEU A 199 -20.71 -20.68 -18.35
N VAL A 200 -21.28 -21.53 -17.50
CA VAL A 200 -21.54 -21.26 -16.10
C VAL A 200 -20.76 -22.23 -15.23
N LYS A 201 -19.92 -21.69 -14.35
CA LYS A 201 -19.23 -22.41 -13.28
C LYS A 201 -19.88 -22.04 -11.95
N ALA A 202 -20.63 -22.96 -11.37
CA ALA A 202 -21.44 -22.70 -10.18
C ALA A 202 -20.88 -23.43 -8.95
N PHE A 203 -20.52 -22.67 -7.92
CA PHE A 203 -20.28 -23.20 -6.58
C PHE A 203 -21.64 -23.55 -5.95
N ASN A 204 -21.97 -24.85 -5.95
CA ASN A 204 -23.30 -25.36 -5.62
C ASN A 204 -23.33 -25.97 -4.21
N GLU A 205 -22.90 -25.18 -3.21
CA GLU A 205 -22.85 -25.55 -1.80
C GLU A 205 -23.55 -24.48 -0.94
N MET A 206 -24.18 -24.90 0.16
CA MET A 206 -24.77 -24.02 1.17
C MET A 206 -24.50 -24.53 2.59
N GLY A 207 -24.39 -23.62 3.56
CA GLY A 207 -24.20 -24.02 4.96
C GLY A 207 -25.49 -24.46 5.64
N GLN A 208 -25.40 -25.45 6.54
CA GLN A 208 -26.55 -26.02 7.24
C GLN A 208 -27.37 -25.02 8.07
N ASN A 209 -26.68 -24.14 8.82
CA ASN A 209 -27.34 -23.19 9.72
C ASN A 209 -27.66 -21.84 9.06
N ASN A 210 -27.06 -21.56 7.91
CA ASN A 210 -27.17 -20.30 7.22
C ASN A 210 -26.98 -20.50 5.71
N LEU A 211 -28.06 -20.31 4.95
CA LEU A 211 -28.07 -20.43 3.49
C LEU A 211 -27.06 -19.48 2.80
N ASP A 212 -26.81 -18.32 3.40
CA ASP A 212 -25.86 -17.31 2.90
C ASP A 212 -24.42 -17.51 3.39
N SER A 213 -24.15 -18.58 4.15
CA SER A 213 -22.78 -18.93 4.57
C SER A 213 -22.07 -19.80 3.54
N ASN A 214 -20.74 -19.94 3.68
CA ASN A 214 -19.87 -20.73 2.81
C ASN A 214 -19.80 -20.27 1.34
N MET A 215 -20.19 -19.01 1.04
CA MET A 215 -19.93 -18.44 -0.29
C MET A 215 -18.42 -18.26 -0.52
N ARG A 216 -17.88 -18.90 -1.56
CA ARG A 216 -16.45 -18.80 -1.92
C ARG A 216 -16.11 -17.50 -2.64
N MET A 217 -17.09 -16.94 -3.34
CA MET A 217 -17.06 -15.67 -4.04
C MET A 217 -18.50 -15.15 -4.17
N LEU A 218 -18.71 -13.98 -4.76
CA LEU A 218 -20.06 -13.55 -5.16
C LEU A 218 -20.34 -14.10 -6.57
N PHE A 219 -19.94 -13.36 -7.59
CA PHE A 219 -19.90 -13.82 -8.99
C PHE A 219 -18.86 -13.02 -9.79
N SER A 220 -18.42 -13.56 -10.92
CA SER A 220 -17.60 -12.88 -11.93
C SER A 220 -18.18 -13.14 -13.31
N MET A 221 -17.91 -12.26 -14.26
CA MET A 221 -18.42 -12.37 -15.62
C MET A 221 -17.39 -11.95 -16.66
N VAL A 222 -17.38 -12.64 -17.79
CA VAL A 222 -16.58 -12.29 -18.98
C VAL A 222 -17.50 -12.28 -20.19
N VAL A 223 -17.59 -11.14 -20.88
CA VAL A 223 -18.25 -11.05 -22.18
C VAL A 223 -17.16 -10.99 -23.25
N GLY A 224 -17.16 -11.99 -24.12
CA GLY A 224 -16.18 -12.11 -25.20
C GLY A 224 -16.66 -11.48 -26.50
N TYR A 225 -15.75 -10.80 -27.18
CA TYR A 225 -15.95 -10.19 -28.49
C TYR A 225 -14.81 -10.61 -29.43
N PRO A 226 -14.97 -10.47 -30.75
CA PRO A 226 -13.85 -10.66 -31.68
C PRO A 226 -12.70 -9.67 -31.43
N SER A 227 -13.01 -8.50 -30.88
CA SER A 227 -12.05 -7.43 -30.60
C SER A 227 -11.40 -7.48 -29.22
N GLY A 228 -11.69 -8.47 -28.38
CA GLY A 228 -11.21 -8.56 -27.01
C GLY A 228 -12.27 -9.06 -26.05
N ARG A 229 -12.06 -8.89 -24.74
CA ARG A 229 -13.04 -9.29 -23.73
C ARG A 229 -13.20 -8.25 -22.63
N LEU A 230 -14.44 -8.09 -22.19
CA LEU A 230 -14.79 -7.28 -21.03
C LEU A 230 -14.93 -8.18 -19.81
N VAL A 231 -14.23 -7.85 -18.72
CA VAL A 231 -14.14 -8.68 -17.52
C VAL A 231 -14.67 -7.91 -16.30
N LEU A 232 -15.62 -8.50 -15.58
CA LEU A 232 -16.04 -8.14 -14.23
C LEU A 232 -15.50 -9.20 -13.26
N SER A 233 -14.42 -8.88 -12.54
CA SER A 233 -13.77 -9.86 -11.65
C SER A 233 -14.58 -10.20 -10.39
N SER A 234 -15.44 -9.26 -9.97
CA SER A 234 -16.32 -9.36 -8.80
C SER A 234 -17.40 -8.28 -8.93
N PRO A 235 -18.59 -8.38 -8.32
CA PRO A 235 -19.56 -7.27 -8.29
C PRO A 235 -19.05 -6.01 -7.58
N LEU A 236 -17.87 -6.06 -6.95
CA LEU A 236 -17.16 -4.90 -6.39
C LEU A 236 -16.03 -4.38 -7.30
N GLY A 237 -15.77 -5.03 -8.43
CA GLY A 237 -14.70 -4.71 -9.37
C GLY A 237 -13.41 -5.51 -9.13
N PRO A 238 -12.35 -5.24 -9.91
CA PRO A 238 -12.35 -4.28 -11.01
C PRO A 238 -13.19 -4.71 -12.22
N VAL A 239 -13.44 -3.74 -13.10
CA VAL A 239 -13.89 -3.95 -14.48
C VAL A 239 -12.76 -3.55 -15.41
N PHE A 240 -12.39 -4.40 -16.35
CA PHE A 240 -11.35 -4.09 -17.33
C PHE A 240 -11.63 -4.68 -18.70
N TRP A 241 -11.05 -4.04 -19.71
CA TRP A 241 -10.98 -4.55 -21.09
C TRP A 241 -9.62 -5.19 -21.31
N GLU A 242 -9.61 -6.41 -21.86
CA GLU A 242 -8.39 -7.10 -22.28
C GLU A 242 -8.38 -7.23 -23.80
N GLN A 243 -7.30 -6.74 -24.41
CA GLN A 243 -7.08 -6.77 -25.84
C GLN A 243 -6.77 -8.20 -26.30
N PRO A 244 -7.14 -8.55 -27.54
CA PRO A 244 -6.75 -9.82 -28.14
C PRO A 244 -5.27 -9.79 -28.48
N PRO A 245 -4.59 -10.95 -28.50
CA PRO A 245 -3.22 -11.08 -28.95
C PRO A 245 -3.10 -10.92 -30.47
N ASN A 246 -3.31 -9.70 -30.99
CA ASN A 246 -3.20 -9.40 -32.42
C ASN A 246 -1.79 -8.91 -32.74
N VAL A 247 -1.01 -9.76 -33.39
CA VAL A 247 0.30 -9.40 -33.93
C VAL A 247 0.11 -8.86 -35.36
N PRO A 248 0.54 -7.63 -35.67
CA PRO A 248 0.37 -7.04 -37.00
C PRO A 248 1.15 -7.84 -38.05
N LYS A 249 0.64 -7.90 -39.29
CA LYS A 249 1.35 -8.52 -40.42
C LYS A 249 2.33 -7.53 -41.04
N ILE A 250 3.45 -7.30 -40.36
CA ILE A 250 4.58 -6.46 -40.81
C ILE A 250 5.87 -7.29 -40.84
N ASP A 251 6.81 -6.93 -41.72
CA ASP A 251 7.97 -7.78 -42.05
C ASP A 251 8.97 -7.98 -40.90
N LEU A 252 9.17 -6.98 -40.01
CA LEU A 252 10.06 -7.09 -38.86
C LEU A 252 9.33 -6.74 -37.54
N ILE A 253 9.27 -7.73 -36.66
CA ILE A 253 8.75 -7.62 -35.29
C ILE A 253 9.87 -8.09 -34.34
N PRO A 254 10.17 -7.37 -33.24
CA PRO A 254 9.43 -6.25 -32.67
C PRO A 254 9.84 -4.85 -33.16
N SER A 255 10.90 -4.73 -33.97
CA SER A 255 11.53 -3.45 -34.30
C SER A 255 10.63 -2.40 -34.98
N PHE A 256 9.54 -2.81 -35.61
CA PHE A 256 8.57 -1.90 -36.24
C PHE A 256 7.19 -1.88 -35.55
N LEU A 257 7.10 -2.35 -34.29
CA LEU A 257 5.86 -2.25 -33.52
C LEU A 257 5.60 -0.82 -33.01
N ASP A 258 6.65 0.00 -32.87
CA ASP A 258 6.52 1.40 -32.49
C ASP A 258 5.83 2.19 -33.61
N GLY A 259 4.55 2.52 -33.43
CA GLY A 259 3.80 3.42 -34.32
C GLY A 259 2.66 2.82 -35.15
N ASP A 260 2.37 1.51 -35.06
CA ASP A 260 1.19 0.93 -35.74
C ASP A 260 -0.05 0.92 -34.83
N ASP A 261 -0.87 1.97 -34.95
CA ASP A 261 -2.11 2.12 -34.17
C ASP A 261 -3.27 1.23 -34.67
N ARG A 262 -3.16 0.58 -35.85
CA ARG A 262 -4.28 -0.16 -36.48
C ARG A 262 -4.71 -1.40 -35.71
N VAL A 263 -3.77 -2.03 -35.00
CA VAL A 263 -4.00 -3.20 -34.14
C VAL A 263 -3.89 -2.87 -32.65
N GLY A 264 -3.72 -1.59 -32.31
CA GLY A 264 -3.62 -1.13 -30.92
C GLY A 264 -2.31 -1.51 -30.22
N CYS A 265 -1.21 -1.74 -30.94
CA CYS A 265 0.09 -2.10 -30.34
C CYS A 265 0.62 -1.05 -29.35
N ASN A 266 0.28 0.22 -29.55
CA ASN A 266 0.63 1.31 -28.63
C ASN A 266 -0.39 1.50 -27.49
N LYS A 267 -1.40 0.64 -27.37
CA LYS A 267 -2.43 0.71 -26.31
C LYS A 267 -2.13 -0.32 -25.22
N PRO A 268 -2.57 -0.09 -23.97
CA PRO A 268 -2.40 -1.06 -22.90
C PRO A 268 -3.09 -2.40 -23.25
N TRP A 269 -2.40 -3.51 -22.99
CA TRP A 269 -2.98 -4.86 -23.13
C TRP A 269 -4.24 -5.02 -22.28
N ILE A 270 -4.18 -4.51 -21.05
CA ILE A 270 -5.31 -4.44 -20.11
C ILE A 270 -5.59 -2.97 -19.83
N SER A 271 -6.83 -2.56 -20.03
CA SER A 271 -7.33 -1.23 -19.68
C SER A 271 -8.34 -1.34 -18.55
N VAL A 272 -8.00 -0.87 -17.35
CA VAL A 272 -8.90 -0.87 -16.20
C VAL A 272 -9.95 0.24 -16.38
N LEU A 273 -11.21 -0.16 -16.50
CA LEU A 273 -12.36 0.74 -16.76
C LEU A 273 -13.07 1.16 -15.47
N TYR A 274 -12.92 0.36 -14.42
CA TYR A 274 -13.38 0.65 -13.06
C TYR A 274 -12.51 -0.07 -12.05
N GLN A 275 -12.06 0.66 -11.04
CA GLN A 275 -11.35 0.14 -9.88
C GLN A 275 -12.06 0.70 -8.65
N ALA A 276 -12.46 -0.17 -7.72
CA ALA A 276 -12.93 0.28 -6.41
C ALA A 276 -11.73 0.60 -5.51
N ASP A 277 -11.92 1.52 -4.56
CA ASP A 277 -10.96 1.72 -3.47
C ASP A 277 -10.85 0.45 -2.60
N GLU A 278 -9.78 0.37 -1.81
CA GLU A 278 -9.59 -0.71 -0.85
C GLU A 278 -10.56 -0.57 0.33
N TYR A 279 -11.75 -1.16 0.20
CA TYR A 279 -12.75 -1.21 1.25
C TYR A 279 -12.69 -2.51 2.04
N ASN A 280 -12.71 -2.40 3.38
CA ASN A 280 -12.95 -3.57 4.22
C ASN A 280 -14.42 -4.05 4.12
N LYS A 281 -14.67 -5.31 4.51
CA LYS A 281 -16.02 -5.92 4.44
C LYS A 281 -17.08 -5.11 5.21
N ASN A 282 -16.70 -4.51 6.34
CA ASN A 282 -17.60 -3.69 7.15
C ASN A 282 -18.10 -2.47 6.36
N TYR A 283 -17.20 -1.76 5.69
CA TYR A 283 -17.55 -0.62 4.85
C TYR A 283 -18.44 -1.02 3.67
N ILE A 284 -18.16 -2.15 3.04
CA ILE A 284 -18.99 -2.68 1.93
C ILE A 284 -20.43 -2.92 2.41
N TYR A 285 -20.62 -3.62 3.53
CA TYR A 285 -21.95 -3.94 4.04
C TYR A 285 -22.72 -2.70 4.51
N ARG A 286 -22.05 -1.77 5.23
CA ARG A 286 -22.71 -0.61 5.81
C ARG A 286 -22.98 0.52 4.82
N ASN A 287 -22.15 0.66 3.79
CA ASN A 287 -22.22 1.81 2.89
C ASN A 287 -22.59 1.38 1.47
N ILE A 288 -21.81 0.49 0.86
CA ILE A 288 -21.97 0.18 -0.57
C ILE A 288 -23.28 -0.57 -0.83
N TRP A 289 -23.55 -1.63 -0.06
CA TRP A 289 -24.79 -2.41 -0.21
C TRP A 289 -26.03 -1.61 0.20
N VAL A 290 -25.95 -0.89 1.31
CA VAL A 290 -27.02 0.01 1.77
C VAL A 290 -27.33 1.08 0.73
N LYS A 291 -26.31 1.68 0.11
CA LYS A 291 -26.48 2.64 -0.98
C LYS A 291 -27.11 2.02 -2.22
N ALA A 292 -26.71 0.81 -2.60
CA ALA A 292 -27.30 0.09 -3.73
C ALA A 292 -28.79 -0.23 -3.51
N ILE A 293 -29.17 -0.62 -2.28
CA ILE A 293 -30.58 -0.83 -1.89
C ILE A 293 -31.33 0.51 -1.88
N LYS A 294 -30.72 1.57 -1.34
CA LYS A 294 -31.30 2.92 -1.32
C LYS A 294 -31.62 3.42 -2.73
N ASP A 295 -30.75 3.17 -3.70
CA ASP A 295 -30.98 3.55 -5.10
C ASP A 295 -32.13 2.75 -5.72
N ASP A 296 -32.30 1.48 -5.33
CA ASP A 296 -33.44 0.66 -5.77
C ASP A 296 -34.77 1.13 -5.18
N LEU A 297 -34.77 1.46 -3.88
CA LEU A 297 -35.90 2.04 -3.15
C LEU A 297 -36.29 3.41 -3.71
N LYS A 298 -35.33 4.28 -4.00
CA LYS A 298 -35.61 5.61 -4.59
C LYS A 298 -36.36 5.47 -5.91
N LYS A 299 -35.90 4.59 -6.79
CA LYS A 299 -36.58 4.29 -8.07
C LYS A 299 -38.00 3.78 -7.83
N PHE A 300 -38.20 2.88 -6.86
CA PHE A 300 -39.51 2.29 -6.60
C PHE A 300 -40.51 3.26 -5.96
N ILE A 301 -40.09 3.98 -4.93
CA ILE A 301 -40.98 4.80 -4.09
C ILE A 301 -41.30 6.14 -4.76
N PHE A 302 -40.32 6.75 -5.44
CA PHE A 302 -40.45 8.13 -5.92
C PHE A 302 -40.64 8.26 -7.43
N ASN A 303 -40.24 7.27 -8.25
CA ASN A 303 -40.50 7.41 -9.69
C ASN A 303 -41.99 7.19 -10.00
N LYS A 304 -42.59 8.21 -10.61
CA LYS A 304 -43.89 8.09 -11.28
C LYS A 304 -43.67 7.42 -12.63
N ILE A 305 -43.74 6.09 -12.69
CA ILE A 305 -43.96 5.41 -13.97
C ILE A 305 -45.44 5.65 -14.31
N ASN A 306 -45.67 6.53 -15.27
CA ASN A 306 -46.98 7.10 -15.61
C ASN A 306 -47.47 6.66 -16.99
N GLU A 307 -46.96 5.55 -17.54
CA GLU A 307 -47.43 4.98 -18.81
C GLU A 307 -47.69 3.48 -18.60
N GLU A 308 -48.90 3.00 -18.89
CA GLU A 308 -49.29 1.59 -18.74
C GLU A 308 -48.33 0.65 -19.51
N GLN A 309 -47.81 1.09 -20.66
CA GLN A 309 -46.86 0.34 -21.47
C GLN A 309 -45.52 0.07 -20.77
N LEU A 310 -45.05 0.99 -19.90
CA LEU A 310 -43.79 0.80 -19.17
C LEU A 310 -43.92 -0.27 -18.08
N ILE A 311 -45.13 -0.43 -17.51
CA ILE A 311 -45.41 -1.42 -16.46
C ILE A 311 -45.39 -2.83 -17.05
N ASP A 312 -46.01 -3.03 -18.22
CA ASP A 312 -46.04 -4.34 -18.88
C ASP A 312 -44.62 -4.81 -19.28
N ILE A 313 -43.75 -3.89 -19.69
CA ILE A 313 -42.35 -4.19 -20.01
C ILE A 313 -41.57 -4.63 -18.76
N GLU A 314 -41.74 -3.94 -17.63
CA GLU A 314 -41.07 -4.31 -16.36
C GLU A 314 -41.54 -5.68 -15.86
N ILE A 315 -42.85 -5.96 -15.94
CA ILE A 315 -43.42 -7.27 -15.56
C ILE A 315 -42.82 -8.38 -16.42
N GLN A 316 -42.82 -8.19 -17.75
CA GLN A 316 -42.29 -9.17 -18.69
C GLN A 316 -40.80 -9.41 -18.43
N HIS A 317 -40.04 -8.36 -18.13
CA HIS A 317 -38.62 -8.46 -17.80
C HIS A 317 -38.38 -9.32 -16.55
N ASP A 318 -39.10 -9.06 -15.46
CA ASP A 318 -38.94 -9.81 -14.21
C ASP A 318 -39.38 -11.28 -14.36
N LEU A 319 -40.41 -11.56 -15.18
CA LEU A 319 -40.82 -12.91 -15.53
C LEU A 319 -39.74 -13.66 -16.32
N GLU A 320 -39.13 -13.02 -17.30
CA GLU A 320 -38.05 -13.61 -18.10
C GLU A 320 -36.81 -13.92 -17.26
N ILE A 321 -36.48 -13.06 -16.29
CA ILE A 321 -35.42 -13.32 -15.31
C ILE A 321 -35.75 -14.57 -14.48
N ALA A 322 -36.98 -14.66 -13.94
CA ALA A 322 -37.39 -15.80 -13.14
C ALA A 322 -37.39 -17.11 -13.93
N VAL A 323 -37.79 -17.08 -15.21
CA VAL A 323 -37.73 -18.24 -16.12
C VAL A 323 -36.29 -18.65 -16.40
N LEU A 324 -35.41 -17.69 -16.71
CA LEU A 324 -33.99 -17.98 -16.95
C LEU A 324 -33.33 -18.58 -15.70
N TRP A 325 -33.60 -18.00 -14.53
CA TRP A 325 -33.14 -18.51 -13.25
C TRP A 325 -33.61 -19.94 -12.99
N GLN A 326 -34.89 -20.22 -13.25
CA GLN A 326 -35.46 -21.57 -13.11
C GLN A 326 -34.77 -22.57 -14.02
N LYS A 327 -34.51 -22.22 -15.28
CA LYS A 327 -33.78 -23.09 -16.22
C LYS A 327 -32.35 -23.33 -15.75
N LEU A 328 -31.65 -22.28 -15.32
CA LEU A 328 -30.28 -22.37 -14.84
C LEU A 328 -30.18 -23.27 -13.60
N MET A 329 -31.02 -23.05 -12.58
CA MET A 329 -31.01 -23.86 -11.36
C MET A 329 -31.56 -25.26 -11.58
N GLY A 330 -32.52 -25.45 -12.50
CA GLY A 330 -33.01 -26.77 -12.89
C GLY A 330 -31.91 -27.66 -13.47
N ASN A 331 -30.99 -27.07 -14.24
CA ASN A 331 -29.84 -27.81 -14.80
C ASN A 331 -28.69 -27.98 -13.81
N LEU A 332 -28.44 -26.99 -12.95
CA LEU A 332 -27.37 -27.08 -11.92
C LEU A 332 -27.72 -28.00 -10.75
N GLY A 333 -29.00 -28.27 -10.52
CA GLY A 333 -29.49 -29.07 -9.39
C GLY A 333 -29.43 -28.33 -8.06
N TYR A 334 -29.94 -28.98 -7.01
CA TYR A 334 -30.00 -28.40 -5.67
C TYR A 334 -28.59 -28.25 -5.04
N PRO A 335 -28.34 -27.16 -4.28
CA PRO A 335 -27.09 -26.99 -3.54
C PRO A 335 -26.87 -28.09 -2.50
N LYS A 336 -25.63 -28.55 -2.38
CA LYS A 336 -25.22 -29.52 -1.35
C LYS A 336 -25.14 -28.83 0.01
N ILE A 337 -25.65 -29.48 1.07
CA ILE A 337 -25.54 -28.96 2.44
C ILE A 337 -24.19 -29.34 3.02
N LYS A 338 -23.42 -28.34 3.47
CA LYS A 338 -22.14 -28.55 4.15
C LYS A 338 -22.31 -28.54 5.67
N LEU A 339 -21.84 -29.60 6.33
CA LEU A 339 -22.00 -29.82 7.77
C LEU A 339 -21.03 -29.00 8.63
N ASN A 340 -19.81 -28.71 8.14
CA ASN A 340 -18.79 -27.97 8.89
C ASN A 340 -18.34 -26.71 8.13
N ASP A 341 -18.35 -25.56 8.81
CA ASP A 341 -17.72 -24.33 8.33
C ASP A 341 -16.22 -24.38 8.65
N THR A 342 -15.40 -24.41 7.60
CA THR A 342 -13.94 -24.49 7.70
C THR A 342 -13.26 -23.23 7.21
N THR A 343 -14.00 -22.16 6.92
CA THR A 343 -13.41 -20.94 6.37
C THR A 343 -12.59 -20.20 7.43
N LYS A 344 -11.28 -20.11 7.20
CA LYS A 344 -10.36 -19.29 8.02
C LYS A 344 -10.12 -17.96 7.32
N TYR A 345 -10.02 -16.89 8.11
CA TYR A 345 -9.52 -15.61 7.61
C TYR A 345 -8.04 -15.75 7.24
N ILE A 346 -7.68 -15.24 6.06
CA ILE A 346 -6.31 -15.13 5.59
C ILE A 346 -6.05 -13.65 5.38
N ASP A 347 -4.99 -13.11 5.99
CA ASP A 347 -4.55 -11.74 5.75
C ASP A 347 -3.98 -11.64 4.31
N PRO A 348 -4.55 -10.82 3.41
CA PRO A 348 -4.08 -10.71 2.04
C PRO A 348 -2.62 -10.23 1.91
N TYR A 349 -2.07 -9.54 2.92
CA TYR A 349 -0.69 -9.05 2.86
C TYR A 349 0.34 -10.17 2.81
N ILE A 350 0.00 -11.41 3.21
CA ILE A 350 0.91 -12.56 3.07
C ILE A 350 1.24 -12.91 1.61
N PHE A 351 0.39 -12.49 0.67
CA PHE A 351 0.58 -12.74 -0.76
C PHE A 351 1.34 -11.62 -1.46
N LYS A 352 1.56 -10.46 -0.82
CA LYS A 352 2.28 -9.33 -1.41
C LYS A 352 3.77 -9.68 -1.49
N ARG A 353 4.25 -9.98 -2.71
CA ARG A 353 5.68 -10.22 -2.99
C ARG A 353 6.34 -8.89 -3.34
N THR A 354 7.13 -8.33 -2.43
CA THR A 354 7.95 -7.13 -2.66
C THR A 354 9.11 -7.37 -3.65
N ASP A 355 9.46 -8.63 -3.88
CA ASP A 355 10.77 -8.98 -4.45
C ASP A 355 10.77 -9.21 -5.98
N ILE A 356 9.60 -9.29 -6.63
CA ILE A 356 9.50 -9.74 -8.03
C ILE A 356 9.77 -8.59 -9.04
N ASN A 357 9.57 -7.34 -8.63
CA ASN A 357 9.75 -6.14 -9.48
C ASN A 357 10.63 -5.06 -8.83
N CYS A 358 11.33 -5.38 -7.74
CA CYS A 358 12.22 -4.41 -7.10
C CYS A 358 13.55 -4.29 -7.86
N TYR A 359 14.18 -3.13 -7.77
CA TYR A 359 15.57 -2.92 -8.15
C TYR A 359 16.51 -3.90 -7.42
N SER A 360 17.71 -4.14 -7.95
CA SER A 360 18.80 -4.66 -7.12
C SER A 360 19.16 -3.66 -6.01
N VAL A 361 19.93 -4.09 -5.01
CA VAL A 361 20.39 -3.15 -3.96
C VAL A 361 21.19 -2.01 -4.57
N LYS A 362 22.11 -2.33 -5.50
CA LYS A 362 22.92 -1.34 -6.21
C LYS A 362 22.06 -0.35 -7.00
N GLU A 363 21.07 -0.82 -7.75
CA GLU A 363 20.15 0.06 -8.49
C GLU A 363 19.31 0.93 -7.56
N SER A 364 18.86 0.39 -6.41
CA SER A 364 18.08 1.14 -5.43
C SER A 364 18.85 2.34 -4.88
N ILE A 365 20.12 2.13 -4.49
CA ILE A 365 20.97 3.21 -3.98
C ILE A 365 21.34 4.20 -5.07
N ASN A 366 21.66 3.73 -6.28
CA ASN A 366 21.96 4.63 -7.41
C ASN A 366 20.78 5.53 -7.78
N GLU A 367 19.56 4.98 -7.83
CA GLU A 367 18.36 5.78 -8.10
C GLU A 367 18.01 6.70 -6.92
N LEU A 368 18.22 6.28 -5.66
CA LEU A 368 18.08 7.17 -4.50
C LEU A 368 19.03 8.37 -4.58
N ASN A 369 20.31 8.12 -4.89
CA ASN A 369 21.33 9.15 -5.02
C ASN A 369 20.99 10.13 -6.15
N LYS A 370 20.51 9.61 -7.28
CA LYS A 370 20.07 10.41 -8.43
C LYS A 370 18.84 11.25 -8.11
N ILE A 371 17.80 10.67 -7.53
CA ILE A 371 16.57 11.40 -7.17
C ILE A 371 16.84 12.44 -6.07
N SER A 372 17.80 12.17 -5.16
CA SER A 372 18.25 13.16 -4.18
C SER A 372 18.94 14.36 -4.86
N ARG A 373 19.77 14.13 -5.89
CA ARG A 373 20.31 15.22 -6.73
C ARG A 373 19.23 15.98 -7.50
N ASP A 374 18.28 15.26 -8.10
CA ASP A 374 17.12 15.87 -8.78
C ASP A 374 16.31 16.75 -7.80
N THR A 375 16.19 16.30 -6.54
CA THR A 375 15.54 17.06 -5.46
C THR A 375 16.33 18.36 -5.17
N MET A 376 17.64 18.28 -4.93
CA MET A 376 18.49 19.46 -4.71
C MET A 376 18.38 20.46 -5.88
N PHE A 377 18.47 19.94 -7.11
CA PHE A 377 18.40 20.74 -8.33
C PHE A 377 17.03 21.41 -8.51
N TYR A 378 15.94 20.69 -8.24
CA TYR A 378 14.59 21.26 -8.26
C TYR A 378 14.49 22.45 -7.29
N TYR A 379 14.90 22.27 -6.04
CA TYR A 379 14.77 23.32 -5.02
C TYR A 379 15.64 24.55 -5.31
N LEU A 380 16.83 24.36 -5.88
CA LEU A 380 17.66 25.47 -6.34
C LEU A 380 17.03 26.21 -7.52
N THR A 381 16.37 25.52 -8.45
CA THR A 381 15.97 26.12 -9.73
C THR A 381 14.49 26.49 -9.85
N LYS A 382 13.61 26.03 -8.96
CA LYS A 382 12.14 26.19 -9.05
C LYS A 382 11.62 27.63 -9.15
N HIS A 383 12.37 28.63 -8.68
CA HIS A 383 11.99 30.05 -8.69
C HIS A 383 12.75 30.89 -9.73
N ILE A 384 13.46 30.23 -10.65
CA ILE A 384 14.33 30.88 -11.62
C ILE A 384 13.82 30.57 -13.03
N SER A 385 13.77 31.58 -13.89
CA SER A 385 13.49 31.43 -15.33
C SER A 385 14.75 31.49 -16.18
N GLU A 386 15.77 32.21 -15.73
CA GLU A 386 17.03 32.46 -16.44
C GLU A 386 18.00 31.27 -16.35
N ASN A 387 18.83 31.09 -17.37
CA ASN A 387 19.83 30.01 -17.42
C ASN A 387 21.10 30.33 -16.62
N SER A 388 21.26 31.56 -16.14
CA SER A 388 22.35 31.99 -15.26
C SER A 388 21.78 32.88 -14.16
N ILE A 389 22.26 32.73 -12.93
CA ILE A 389 21.85 33.58 -11.80
C ILE A 389 22.99 33.77 -10.79
N PRO A 390 23.18 34.99 -10.23
CA PRO A 390 24.07 35.19 -9.09
C PRO A 390 23.62 34.42 -7.85
N ILE A 391 24.56 33.81 -7.13
CA ILE A 391 24.30 32.98 -5.94
C ILE A 391 23.59 33.79 -4.84
N SER A 392 24.00 35.03 -4.64
CA SER A 392 23.35 35.95 -3.69
C SER A 392 21.87 36.19 -3.99
N ILE A 393 21.49 36.31 -5.27
CA ILE A 393 20.09 36.49 -5.70
C ILE A 393 19.32 35.16 -5.57
N LEU A 394 19.96 34.04 -5.94
CA LEU A 394 19.41 32.69 -5.79
C LEU A 394 18.99 32.43 -4.33
N PHE A 395 19.88 32.67 -3.36
CA PHE A 395 19.60 32.40 -1.96
C PHE A 395 18.46 33.27 -1.41
N ASN A 396 18.43 34.55 -1.80
CA ASN A 396 17.33 35.46 -1.44
C ASN A 396 15.98 34.99 -2.00
N LYS A 397 15.94 34.46 -3.23
CA LYS A 397 14.70 33.95 -3.85
C LYS A 397 14.17 32.67 -3.19
N ILE A 398 15.04 31.80 -2.68
CA ILE A 398 14.62 30.58 -1.99
C ILE A 398 14.15 30.90 -0.56
N GLY A 399 14.68 31.96 0.06
CA GLY A 399 14.32 32.38 1.41
C GLY A 399 14.99 31.56 2.51
N ILE A 400 16.20 31.07 2.25
CA ILE A 400 16.98 30.17 3.11
C ILE A 400 17.42 30.89 4.39
N SER A 401 17.40 30.17 5.51
CA SER A 401 17.96 30.63 6.78
C SER A 401 19.49 30.76 6.71
N GLU A 402 20.07 31.77 7.34
CA GLU A 402 21.52 32.06 7.27
C GLU A 402 22.38 30.84 7.60
N LYS A 403 21.99 30.06 8.62
CA LYS A 403 22.69 28.84 9.04
C LYS A 403 22.78 27.74 7.98
N TYR A 404 21.93 27.77 6.96
CA TYR A 404 21.85 26.72 5.92
C TYR A 404 22.39 27.17 4.56
N LYS A 405 22.92 28.39 4.43
CA LYS A 405 23.56 28.85 3.19
C LYS A 405 24.78 28.01 2.82
N ILE A 406 25.58 27.61 3.81
CA ILE A 406 26.77 26.78 3.59
C ILE A 406 26.42 25.42 2.96
N ILE A 407 25.27 24.84 3.35
CA ILE A 407 24.74 23.59 2.79
C ILE A 407 24.33 23.78 1.33
N MET A 408 23.80 24.95 0.96
CA MET A 408 23.43 25.25 -0.43
C MET A 408 24.63 25.46 -1.33
N GLU A 409 25.68 26.10 -0.83
CA GLU A 409 26.95 26.17 -1.55
C GLU A 409 27.50 24.77 -1.79
N ARG A 410 27.39 23.88 -0.80
CA ARG A 410 27.76 22.46 -0.94
C ARG A 410 26.91 21.72 -1.97
N TRP A 411 25.61 21.98 -2.02
CA TRP A 411 24.75 21.45 -3.09
C TRP A 411 25.19 21.93 -4.47
N ILE A 412 25.58 23.20 -4.61
CA ILE A 412 26.08 23.74 -5.88
C ILE A 412 27.35 22.98 -6.30
N LEU A 413 28.32 22.82 -5.41
CA LEU A 413 29.56 22.07 -5.69
C LEU A 413 29.26 20.60 -6.06
N HIS A 414 28.35 19.95 -5.33
CA HIS A 414 27.96 18.58 -5.61
C HIS A 414 27.22 18.45 -6.95
N LEU A 415 26.27 19.34 -7.24
CA LEU A 415 25.53 19.30 -8.51
C LEU A 415 26.41 19.65 -9.72
N GLU A 416 27.45 20.46 -9.52
CA GLU A 416 28.47 20.75 -10.51
C GLU A 416 29.28 19.49 -10.88
N SER A 417 29.70 18.68 -9.90
CA SER A 417 30.42 17.43 -10.17
C SER A 417 29.61 16.40 -10.95
N PHE A 418 28.28 16.54 -11.00
CA PHE A 418 27.36 15.70 -11.77
C PHE A 418 26.74 16.41 -12.99
N ASN A 419 27.27 17.58 -13.39
CA ASN A 419 26.87 18.32 -14.59
C ASN A 419 25.39 18.76 -14.63
N TYR A 420 24.79 19.00 -13.46
CA TYR A 420 23.46 19.62 -13.36
C TYR A 420 23.54 21.13 -13.63
N LEU A 421 24.61 21.75 -13.14
CA LEU A 421 24.93 23.17 -13.27
C LEU A 421 26.46 23.35 -13.34
N GLU A 422 26.90 24.57 -13.61
CA GLU A 422 28.30 25.00 -13.56
C GLU A 422 28.39 26.27 -12.72
N LYS A 423 29.34 26.35 -11.79
CA LYS A 423 29.61 27.57 -11.02
C LYS A 423 30.66 28.40 -11.77
N LYS A 424 30.29 29.62 -12.14
CA LYS A 424 31.19 30.59 -12.78
C LYS A 424 31.18 31.90 -12.01
N ASP A 425 32.33 32.24 -11.43
CA ASP A 425 32.47 33.36 -10.50
C ASP A 425 31.44 33.25 -9.35
N ASP A 426 30.62 34.29 -9.14
CA ASP A 426 29.53 34.32 -8.15
C ASP A 426 28.16 33.93 -8.75
N SER A 427 28.13 33.18 -9.85
CA SER A 427 26.90 32.77 -10.54
C SER A 427 26.86 31.28 -10.83
N ILE A 428 25.66 30.72 -10.89
CA ILE A 428 25.43 29.36 -11.40
C ILE A 428 24.84 29.41 -12.81
N ILE A 429 25.27 28.50 -13.68
CA ILE A 429 24.77 28.31 -15.04
C ILE A 429 24.10 26.94 -15.12
N ILE A 430 22.83 26.89 -15.48
CA ILE A 430 22.05 25.65 -15.54
C ILE A 430 22.44 24.85 -16.80
N LYS A 431 22.81 23.57 -16.62
CA LYS A 431 23.20 22.67 -17.72
C LYS A 431 22.17 21.59 -18.01
N SER A 432 21.46 21.14 -16.98
CA SER A 432 20.44 20.09 -17.09
C SER A 432 19.04 20.64 -17.31
N LYS A 433 18.16 19.80 -17.87
CA LYS A 433 16.73 20.14 -18.05
C LYS A 433 16.08 20.35 -16.68
N ARG A 434 15.38 21.46 -16.51
CA ARG A 434 14.61 21.75 -15.29
C ARG A 434 13.57 20.67 -15.03
N ILE A 435 13.40 20.37 -13.75
CA ILE A 435 12.45 19.39 -13.24
C ILE A 435 11.27 20.17 -12.66
N ASP A 436 10.04 19.74 -12.92
CA ASP A 436 8.87 20.26 -12.22
C ASP A 436 8.46 19.35 -11.06
N TRP A 437 7.57 19.85 -10.21
CA TRP A 437 7.17 19.14 -8.99
C TRP A 437 6.50 17.79 -9.26
N ASN A 438 5.70 17.70 -10.33
CA ASN A 438 4.98 16.46 -10.64
C ASN A 438 5.93 15.39 -11.18
N ASP A 439 6.91 15.77 -12.00
CA ASP A 439 7.99 14.87 -12.44
C ASP A 439 8.82 14.38 -11.24
N LEU A 440 9.20 15.28 -10.33
CA LEU A 440 9.99 14.91 -9.15
C LEU A 440 9.23 13.93 -8.24
N ILE A 441 7.95 14.20 -7.95
CA ILE A 441 7.10 13.27 -7.18
C ILE A 441 6.96 11.93 -7.91
N GLY A 442 6.69 11.95 -9.21
CA GLY A 442 6.55 10.73 -10.00
C GLY A 442 7.80 9.85 -9.97
N LYS A 443 9.00 10.46 -9.94
CA LYS A 443 10.26 9.75 -9.75
C LYS A 443 10.37 9.10 -8.37
N TRP A 444 10.02 9.82 -7.30
CA TRP A 444 9.98 9.27 -5.94
C TRP A 444 8.96 8.11 -5.81
N ASP A 445 7.78 8.24 -6.42
CA ASP A 445 6.76 7.19 -6.43
C ASP A 445 7.23 5.94 -7.19
N LEU A 446 7.89 6.14 -8.34
CA LEU A 446 8.47 5.04 -9.10
C LEU A 446 9.55 4.31 -8.30
N LEU A 447 10.45 5.05 -7.64
CA LEU A 447 11.50 4.45 -6.81
C LEU A 447 10.90 3.69 -5.63
N GLU A 448 9.90 4.24 -4.93
CA GLU A 448 9.22 3.53 -3.84
C GLU A 448 8.56 2.24 -4.32
N SER A 449 7.89 2.26 -5.48
CA SER A 449 7.22 1.10 -6.06
C SER A 449 8.17 -0.05 -6.44
N LYS A 450 9.45 0.28 -6.66
CA LYS A 450 10.52 -0.66 -7.03
C LYS A 450 11.58 -0.80 -5.93
N TRP A 451 11.34 -0.29 -4.72
CA TRP A 451 12.37 -0.25 -3.68
C TRP A 451 12.77 -1.64 -3.22
N ASN A 452 14.07 -1.90 -3.13
CA ASN A 452 14.59 -3.13 -2.55
C ASN A 452 14.80 -2.97 -1.04
N THR A 453 13.97 -3.64 -0.24
CA THR A 453 14.08 -3.57 1.23
C THR A 453 15.35 -4.22 1.80
N LYS A 454 16.15 -4.93 0.97
CA LYS A 454 17.50 -5.37 1.36
C LYS A 454 18.51 -4.24 1.32
N ALA A 455 18.27 -3.16 0.56
CA ALA A 455 19.14 -1.99 0.53
C ALA A 455 19.06 -1.23 1.86
N MET A 456 17.83 -0.88 2.25
CA MET A 456 17.47 -0.42 3.59
C MET A 456 15.98 -0.67 3.85
N PRO A 457 15.54 -0.72 5.12
CA PRO A 457 14.13 -0.85 5.47
C PRO A 457 13.27 0.26 4.85
N MET A 458 12.01 -0.06 4.52
CA MET A 458 11.10 0.89 3.86
C MET A 458 10.88 2.19 4.66
N ASN A 459 10.79 2.10 5.99
CA ASN A 459 10.67 3.29 6.84
C ASN A 459 11.89 4.22 6.77
N VAL A 460 13.09 3.68 6.53
CA VAL A 460 14.32 4.46 6.31
C VAL A 460 14.30 5.12 4.94
N PHE A 461 13.88 4.40 3.90
CA PHE A 461 13.66 4.99 2.58
C PHE A 461 12.64 6.14 2.63
N GLN A 462 11.52 5.93 3.32
CA GLN A 462 10.47 6.93 3.50
C GLN A 462 10.94 8.14 4.30
N TYR A 463 11.91 7.98 5.20
CA TYR A 463 12.55 9.10 5.88
C TYR A 463 13.27 10.03 4.89
N PHE A 464 14.03 9.51 3.93
CA PHE A 464 14.66 10.35 2.90
C PHE A 464 13.61 11.03 2.00
N ARG A 465 12.56 10.29 1.61
CA ARG A 465 11.44 10.83 0.85
C ARG A 465 10.74 11.99 1.59
N GLU A 466 10.52 11.84 2.90
CA GLU A 466 9.86 12.85 3.71
C GLU A 466 10.74 14.10 3.90
N ASN A 467 12.05 13.93 4.08
CA ASN A 467 13.00 15.04 4.06
C ASN A 467 12.96 15.79 2.72
N ALA A 468 12.96 15.08 1.59
CA ALA A 468 12.83 15.69 0.26
C ALA A 468 11.52 16.49 0.11
N ARG A 469 10.42 15.99 0.66
CA ARG A 469 9.11 16.64 0.64
C ARG A 469 9.08 17.91 1.51
N LEU A 470 9.68 17.86 2.69
CA LEU A 470 9.71 18.95 3.68
C LEU A 470 10.91 19.90 3.50
N LEU A 471 11.70 19.72 2.44
CA LEU A 471 12.99 20.40 2.27
C LEU A 471 12.89 21.92 2.27
N ASN A 472 11.81 22.49 1.71
CA ASN A 472 11.57 23.94 1.78
C ASN A 472 11.45 24.44 3.23
N ASP A 473 10.76 23.69 4.06
CA ASP A 473 10.50 24.06 5.46
C ASP A 473 11.73 23.79 6.33
N LEU A 474 12.53 22.78 5.99
CA LEU A 474 13.87 22.58 6.57
C LEU A 474 14.79 23.79 6.27
N LEU A 475 14.91 24.17 5.00
CA LEU A 475 15.78 25.28 4.56
C LEU A 475 15.40 26.63 5.22
N ASN A 476 14.12 26.82 5.52
CA ASN A 476 13.62 28.05 6.13
C ASN A 476 13.44 27.91 7.66
N ASN A 477 13.97 26.84 8.25
CA ASN A 477 13.96 26.53 9.68
C ASN A 477 12.55 26.49 10.32
N LYS A 478 11.55 26.08 9.55
CA LYS A 478 10.17 25.85 10.02
C LYS A 478 9.96 24.43 10.56
N VAL A 479 10.77 23.47 10.10
CA VAL A 479 10.78 22.08 10.57
C VAL A 479 12.17 21.75 11.09
N ASN A 480 12.24 21.00 12.19
CA ASN A 480 13.50 20.49 12.73
C ASN A 480 13.79 19.10 12.15
N ALA A 481 14.97 18.90 11.55
CA ALA A 481 15.36 17.62 10.96
C ALA A 481 15.36 16.46 11.98
N ASN A 482 15.67 16.74 13.26
CA ASN A 482 15.59 15.75 14.33
C ASN A 482 14.16 15.21 14.53
N GLU A 483 13.13 16.03 14.32
CA GLU A 483 11.73 15.59 14.47
C GLU A 483 11.27 14.66 13.36
N ILE A 484 11.94 14.69 12.19
CA ILE A 484 11.70 13.76 11.09
C ILE A 484 12.37 12.41 11.40
N LEU A 485 13.62 12.43 11.90
CA LEU A 485 14.35 11.21 12.27
C LEU A 485 13.73 10.52 13.50
N PHE A 486 13.29 11.29 14.48
CA PHE A 486 12.67 10.82 15.73
C PHE A 486 11.16 11.10 15.76
N SER A 487 10.46 10.71 14.69
CA SER A 487 9.03 10.97 14.53
C SER A 487 8.21 10.45 15.71
N LYS A 488 7.42 11.33 16.33
CA LYS A 488 6.62 11.05 17.54
C LYS A 488 7.42 10.50 18.73
N GLY A 489 8.72 10.82 18.81
CA GLY A 489 9.62 10.34 19.85
C GLY A 489 10.08 8.88 19.70
N SER A 490 9.81 8.25 18.55
CA SER A 490 10.27 6.89 18.23
C SER A 490 11.70 6.92 17.68
N ASP A 491 12.52 5.93 18.04
CA ASP A 491 13.87 5.73 17.52
C ASP A 491 13.94 4.68 16.38
N GLU A 492 12.79 4.24 15.87
CA GLU A 492 12.70 3.14 14.91
C GLU A 492 13.40 3.44 13.57
N ILE A 493 13.26 4.67 13.06
CA ILE A 493 13.92 5.10 11.82
C ILE A 493 15.43 5.17 12.04
N ALA A 494 15.88 5.80 13.13
CA ALA A 494 17.31 5.88 13.48
C ALA A 494 17.93 4.49 13.62
N LYS A 495 17.29 3.57 14.37
CA LYS A 495 17.72 2.17 14.46
C LYS A 495 17.78 1.50 13.10
N GLY A 496 16.79 1.70 12.24
CA GLY A 496 16.78 1.17 10.87
C GLY A 496 17.97 1.69 10.05
N LEU A 497 18.23 2.99 10.12
CA LEU A 497 19.27 3.67 9.37
C LEU A 497 20.68 3.23 9.81
N TYR A 498 20.92 3.07 11.11
CA TYR A 498 22.24 2.75 11.65
C TYR A 498 22.53 1.25 11.79
N SER A 499 21.52 0.36 11.72
CA SER A 499 21.73 -1.09 11.95
C SER A 499 21.18 -2.02 10.89
N LYS A 500 20.26 -1.57 10.03
CA LYS A 500 19.51 -2.47 9.12
C LYS A 500 19.72 -2.16 7.64
N THR A 501 20.59 -1.21 7.29
CA THR A 501 21.00 -1.00 5.90
C THR A 501 21.95 -2.12 5.46
N ALA A 502 22.01 -2.40 4.15
CA ALA A 502 22.91 -3.42 3.61
C ALA A 502 24.38 -3.16 4.02
N ILE A 503 24.79 -1.89 3.97
CA ILE A 503 26.14 -1.47 4.34
C ILE A 503 26.40 -1.61 5.84
N ALA A 504 25.46 -1.22 6.71
CA ALA A 504 25.65 -1.33 8.17
C ALA A 504 25.75 -2.80 8.61
N ILE A 505 24.93 -3.68 8.03
CA ILE A 505 25.00 -5.12 8.31
C ILE A 505 26.38 -5.66 7.90
N TYR A 506 26.81 -5.36 6.67
CA TYR A 506 28.10 -5.79 6.14
C TYR A 506 29.29 -5.29 6.96
N LEU A 507 29.33 -4.00 7.30
CA LEU A 507 30.45 -3.39 8.04
C LEU A 507 30.52 -3.92 9.48
N ASN A 508 29.38 -4.11 10.15
CA ASN A 508 29.36 -4.70 11.49
C ASN A 508 29.84 -6.16 11.50
N GLU A 509 29.49 -6.95 10.49
CA GLU A 509 30.02 -8.32 10.33
C GLU A 509 31.53 -8.32 10.10
N LEU A 510 32.04 -7.37 9.31
CA LEU A 510 33.48 -7.20 9.09
C LEU A 510 34.23 -6.78 10.35
N ILE A 511 33.68 -5.86 11.16
CA ILE A 511 34.27 -5.48 12.45
C ILE A 511 34.49 -6.74 13.30
N VAL A 512 33.43 -7.54 13.51
CA VAL A 512 33.51 -8.79 14.30
C VAL A 512 34.54 -9.76 13.71
N SER A 513 34.54 -9.95 12.39
CA SER A 513 35.49 -10.84 11.72
C SER A 513 36.95 -10.39 11.92
N ASN A 514 37.22 -9.10 11.79
CA ASN A 514 38.57 -8.56 11.93
C ASN A 514 39.03 -8.55 13.39
N ILE A 515 38.14 -8.38 14.37
CA ILE A 515 38.50 -8.55 15.77
C ILE A 515 38.97 -9.99 16.02
N LYS A 516 38.25 -11.00 15.51
CA LYS A 516 38.65 -12.41 15.65
C LYS A 516 39.99 -12.73 15.00
N GLU A 517 40.29 -12.11 13.85
CA GLU A 517 41.52 -12.34 13.11
C GLU A 517 42.73 -11.63 13.73
N LEU A 518 42.58 -10.36 14.10
CA LEU A 518 43.67 -9.50 14.53
C LEU A 518 43.96 -9.58 16.04
N LEU A 519 42.94 -9.95 16.84
CA LEU A 519 42.95 -9.88 18.30
C LEU A 519 42.46 -11.19 18.92
N ASN A 520 43.02 -12.32 18.48
CA ASN A 520 42.62 -13.68 18.88
C ASN A 520 42.96 -14.05 20.37
N GLU A 521 43.14 -13.06 21.24
CA GLU A 521 43.48 -13.24 22.66
C GLU A 521 42.25 -13.07 23.54
N LYS A 522 42.09 -13.93 24.56
CA LYS A 522 40.92 -13.95 25.45
C LYS A 522 40.80 -12.77 26.44
N ASN A 523 41.66 -11.76 26.37
CA ASN A 523 41.74 -10.69 27.37
C ASN A 523 41.98 -9.29 26.76
N ILE A 524 41.24 -8.92 25.72
CA ILE A 524 41.34 -7.57 25.14
C ILE A 524 40.46 -6.56 25.88
N THR A 525 40.96 -5.33 26.02
CA THR A 525 40.17 -4.17 26.43
C THR A 525 39.71 -3.40 25.20
N ILE A 526 38.39 -3.29 25.02
CA ILE A 526 37.76 -2.60 23.89
C ILE A 526 37.13 -1.30 24.39
N LEU A 527 37.35 -0.19 23.68
CA LEU A 527 36.64 1.07 23.88
C LEU A 527 35.83 1.40 22.63
N GLU A 528 34.53 1.62 22.80
CA GLU A 528 33.65 2.12 21.75
C GLU A 528 33.33 3.60 22.01
N LEU A 529 33.64 4.45 21.03
CA LEU A 529 33.37 5.88 21.03
C LEU A 529 32.10 6.18 20.23
N GLY A 530 31.14 6.86 20.85
CA GLY A 530 29.88 7.22 20.21
C GLY A 530 28.99 6.02 19.89
N GLY A 531 28.84 5.11 20.86
CA GLY A 531 28.11 3.85 20.65
C GLY A 531 26.63 4.02 20.30
N GLY A 532 26.02 5.19 20.56
CA GLY A 532 24.71 5.59 20.07
C GLY A 532 23.61 4.56 20.31
N THR A 533 23.00 4.07 19.22
CA THR A 533 21.95 3.03 19.27
C THR A 533 22.44 1.63 19.64
N ALA A 534 23.71 1.49 20.00
CA ALA A 534 24.38 0.26 20.43
C ALA A 534 24.38 -0.87 19.38
N SER A 535 24.28 -0.49 18.11
CA SER A 535 24.11 -1.44 17.01
C SER A 535 25.38 -2.23 16.70
N THR A 536 26.53 -1.58 16.81
CA THR A 536 27.85 -2.23 16.70
C THR A 536 28.18 -2.99 17.98
N THR A 537 27.92 -2.38 19.15
CA THR A 537 28.04 -3.01 20.47
C THR A 537 27.39 -4.38 20.53
N GLU A 538 26.10 -4.49 20.16
CA GLU A 538 25.33 -5.73 20.22
C GLU A 538 26.01 -6.86 19.46
N LYS A 539 26.57 -6.57 18.28
CA LYS A 539 27.27 -7.55 17.44
C LYS A 539 28.59 -8.00 18.07
N ILE A 540 29.33 -7.08 18.67
CA ILE A 540 30.62 -7.41 19.29
C ILE A 540 30.40 -8.21 20.57
N VAL A 541 29.59 -7.71 21.50
CA VAL A 541 29.44 -8.34 22.82
C VAL A 541 28.80 -9.73 22.76
N SER A 542 28.07 -10.04 21.69
CA SER A 542 27.49 -11.36 21.43
C SER A 542 28.42 -12.34 20.72
N ASN A 543 29.51 -11.88 20.10
CA ASN A 543 30.35 -12.73 19.23
C ASN A 543 31.84 -12.75 19.58
N ILE A 544 32.30 -11.85 20.44
CA ILE A 544 33.70 -11.66 20.83
C ILE A 544 33.83 -11.87 22.34
N GLU A 545 34.85 -12.63 22.76
CA GLU A 545 35.28 -12.68 24.16
C GLU A 545 36.21 -11.50 24.46
N TYR A 546 35.98 -10.80 25.56
CA TYR A 546 36.74 -9.62 25.99
C TYR A 546 36.92 -9.65 27.51
N ASP A 547 37.99 -9.00 28.01
CA ASP A 547 38.18 -8.77 29.45
C ASP A 547 37.31 -7.58 29.92
N LYS A 548 37.38 -6.49 29.15
CA LYS A 548 36.69 -5.24 29.46
C LYS A 548 36.19 -4.55 28.19
N TYR A 549 34.90 -4.19 28.18
CA TYR A 549 34.27 -3.41 27.12
C TYR A 549 33.79 -2.08 27.67
N ILE A 550 34.34 -0.98 27.18
CA ILE A 550 34.00 0.37 27.63
C ILE A 550 33.08 0.99 26.58
N PHE A 551 31.78 1.00 26.85
CA PHE A 551 30.78 1.65 26.01
C PHE A 551 30.71 3.14 26.36
N THR A 552 30.90 4.02 25.38
CA THR A 552 30.82 5.46 25.61
C THR A 552 30.00 6.20 24.58
N ASP A 553 29.31 7.25 25.03
CA ASP A 553 28.55 8.17 24.20
C ASP A 553 28.47 9.54 24.89
N ILE A 554 28.40 10.63 24.12
CA ILE A 554 28.23 11.97 24.68
C ILE A 554 26.84 12.17 25.30
N SER A 555 25.85 11.40 24.84
CA SER A 555 24.46 11.49 25.28
C SER A 555 24.17 10.54 26.45
N PRO A 556 23.80 11.06 27.63
CA PRO A 556 23.38 10.23 28.75
C PRO A 556 22.20 9.30 28.42
N TYR A 557 21.36 9.69 27.47
CA TYR A 557 20.23 8.87 27.02
C TYR A 557 20.67 7.54 26.40
N PHE A 558 21.70 7.54 25.56
CA PHE A 558 22.22 6.33 24.94
C PHE A 558 22.95 5.44 25.95
N ILE A 559 23.62 6.06 26.94
CA ILE A 559 24.22 5.34 28.07
C ILE A 559 23.17 4.53 28.85
N GLU A 560 22.06 5.16 29.26
CA GLU A 560 21.01 4.47 30.01
C GLU A 560 20.33 3.36 29.18
N LYS A 561 20.09 3.61 27.89
CA LYS A 561 19.58 2.56 26.98
C LYS A 561 20.53 1.37 26.83
N ALA A 562 21.83 1.62 26.73
CA ALA A 562 22.83 0.56 26.61
C ALA A 562 22.93 -0.27 27.91
N LYS A 563 22.81 0.37 29.08
CA LYS A 563 22.73 -0.35 30.37
C LYS A 563 21.53 -1.30 30.42
N ASP A 564 20.37 -0.82 30.00
CA ASP A 564 19.16 -1.64 29.96
C ASP A 564 19.29 -2.80 28.96
N ALA A 565 19.83 -2.53 27.77
CA ALA A 565 19.97 -3.51 26.69
C ALA A 565 20.99 -4.62 27.00
N PHE A 566 22.08 -4.29 27.70
CA PHE A 566 23.19 -5.22 27.94
C PHE A 566 23.35 -5.64 29.40
N ARG A 567 22.32 -5.47 30.23
CA ARG A 567 22.33 -5.84 31.66
C ARG A 567 22.74 -7.30 31.95
N GLU A 568 22.58 -8.19 30.97
CA GLU A 568 22.89 -9.63 31.09
C GLU A 568 24.35 -9.95 30.72
N TYR A 569 25.08 -9.00 30.13
CA TYR A 569 26.48 -9.13 29.78
C TYR A 569 27.37 -8.64 30.94
N THR A 570 28.46 -9.35 31.20
CA THR A 570 29.46 -9.00 32.22
C THR A 570 30.68 -8.35 31.59
N GLY A 571 31.39 -7.49 32.33
CA GLY A 571 32.62 -6.86 31.85
C GLY A 571 32.39 -5.61 30.99
N ILE A 572 31.16 -5.08 30.95
CA ILE A 572 30.84 -3.82 30.28
C ILE A 572 30.87 -2.67 31.29
N GLU A 573 31.64 -1.63 30.98
CA GLU A 573 31.65 -0.35 31.67
C GLU A 573 31.04 0.73 30.79
N TYR A 574 30.42 1.72 31.41
CA TYR A 574 29.71 2.79 30.72
C TYR A 574 30.28 4.15 31.12
N GLY A 575 30.61 4.99 30.14
CA GLY A 575 31.19 6.32 30.39
C GLY A 575 30.71 7.37 29.40
N ILE A 576 30.84 8.65 29.74
CA ILE A 576 30.46 9.78 28.87
C ILE A 576 31.75 10.39 28.32
N ILE A 577 32.12 10.07 27.08
CA ILE A 577 33.27 10.69 26.40
C ILE A 577 32.76 11.70 25.39
N ASN A 578 33.25 12.94 25.49
CA ASN A 578 33.21 13.90 24.40
C ASN A 578 34.48 13.76 23.54
N ILE A 579 34.33 13.41 22.27
CA ILE A 579 35.47 13.14 21.38
C ILE A 579 36.28 14.38 21.00
N ASP A 580 35.72 15.59 21.21
CA ASP A 580 36.39 16.88 20.97
C ASP A 580 37.17 17.37 22.21
N ASP A 581 37.13 16.66 23.35
CA ASP A 581 37.73 17.07 24.62
C ASP A 581 38.75 16.03 25.12
N ASP A 582 40.03 16.42 25.16
CA ASP A 582 41.13 15.58 25.66
C ASP A 582 40.90 15.13 27.10
N GLU A 583 40.36 16.00 27.96
CA GLU A 583 40.15 15.68 29.38
C GLU A 583 39.06 14.62 29.58
N SER A 584 38.09 14.54 28.67
CA SER A 584 37.04 13.52 28.70
C SER A 584 37.59 12.10 28.59
N TYR A 585 38.79 11.89 28.02
CA TYR A 585 39.41 10.57 27.93
C TYR A 585 40.07 10.11 29.24
N ASN A 586 40.25 11.00 30.24
CA ASN A 586 40.86 10.66 31.53
C ASN A 586 40.08 9.60 32.34
N GLN A 587 38.80 9.36 32.01
CA GLN A 587 38.01 8.28 32.61
C GLN A 587 38.45 6.89 32.16
N VAL A 588 39.22 6.78 31.07
CA VAL A 588 39.81 5.53 30.59
C VAL A 588 41.11 5.30 31.35
N SER A 589 41.07 4.46 32.39
CA SER A 589 42.14 4.28 33.37
C SER A 589 43.47 3.74 32.82
N SER A 590 43.47 3.15 31.63
CA SER A 590 44.63 2.50 31.01
C SER A 590 44.50 2.49 29.49
N LYS A 591 45.64 2.44 28.79
CA LYS A 591 45.63 2.26 27.34
C LYS A 591 44.87 0.98 26.95
N VAL A 592 44.08 1.04 25.89
CA VAL A 592 43.22 -0.07 25.42
C VAL A 592 43.81 -0.79 24.20
N ASP A 593 43.37 -2.02 23.93
CA ASP A 593 43.85 -2.84 22.80
C ASP A 593 43.14 -2.47 21.49
N LEU A 594 41.86 -2.13 21.58
CA LEU A 594 41.00 -1.81 20.45
C LEU A 594 40.15 -0.58 20.74
N ILE A 595 40.17 0.39 19.83
CA ILE A 595 39.19 1.49 19.80
C ILE A 595 38.30 1.34 18.57
N ILE A 596 37.00 1.51 18.75
CA ILE A 596 35.99 1.46 17.69
C ILE A 596 35.26 2.80 17.66
N ALA A 597 35.16 3.39 16.47
CA ALA A 597 34.44 4.64 16.23
C ALA A 597 33.58 4.48 14.97
N VAL A 598 32.25 4.41 15.13
CA VAL A 598 31.31 4.16 14.02
C VAL A 598 30.35 5.33 13.87
N GLY A 599 30.51 6.11 12.80
CA GLY A 599 29.63 7.25 12.48
C GLY A 599 29.65 8.37 13.52
N VAL A 600 30.78 8.57 14.19
CA VAL A 600 30.97 9.51 15.30
C VAL A 600 31.96 10.62 14.97
N LEU A 601 33.04 10.31 14.25
CA LEU A 601 34.10 11.28 13.91
C LEU A 601 33.61 12.31 12.90
N ASN A 602 32.64 11.96 12.07
CA ASN A 602 31.97 12.92 11.18
C ASN A 602 31.26 14.07 11.94
N ASN A 603 30.93 13.91 13.22
CA ASN A 603 30.35 14.94 14.07
C ASN A 603 31.37 15.66 14.96
N ALA A 604 32.64 15.25 14.93
CA ALA A 604 33.72 15.97 15.59
C ALA A 604 33.84 17.39 15.03
N ARG A 605 34.20 18.36 15.86
CA ARG A 605 34.59 19.69 15.37
C ARG A 605 35.87 19.62 14.55
N ASN A 606 36.82 18.84 15.05
CA ASN A 606 38.14 18.66 14.45
C ASN A 606 38.59 17.19 14.47
N ILE A 607 38.50 16.51 13.32
CA ILE A 607 38.84 15.08 13.24
C ILE A 607 40.30 14.81 13.61
N GLU A 608 41.22 15.71 13.22
CA GLU A 608 42.65 15.54 13.52
C GLU A 608 42.89 15.54 15.04
N SER A 609 42.31 16.49 15.76
CA SER A 609 42.43 16.60 17.21
C SER A 609 41.82 15.38 17.92
N SER A 610 40.63 14.95 17.52
CA SER A 610 40.01 13.73 18.08
C SER A 610 40.88 12.48 17.86
N LEU A 611 41.47 12.32 16.67
CA LEU A 611 42.37 11.21 16.39
C LEU A 611 43.67 11.28 17.22
N MET A 612 44.18 12.48 17.52
CA MET A 612 45.32 12.65 18.43
C MET A 612 44.97 12.19 19.85
N TYR A 613 43.78 12.51 20.36
CA TYR A 613 43.33 12.07 21.69
C TYR A 613 43.15 10.54 21.74
N ILE A 614 42.51 9.98 20.71
CA ILE A 614 42.36 8.53 20.52
C ILE A 614 43.72 7.83 20.52
N LYS A 615 44.73 8.40 19.85
CA LYS A 615 46.08 7.82 19.81
C LYS A 615 46.72 7.73 21.21
N LYS A 616 46.51 8.72 22.09
CA LYS A 616 47.09 8.76 23.45
C LYS A 616 46.63 7.58 24.32
N ILE A 617 45.38 7.16 24.16
CA ILE A 617 44.76 6.09 24.95
C ILE A 617 44.79 4.72 24.27
N LEU A 618 45.29 4.64 23.04
CA LEU A 618 45.50 3.36 22.35
C LEU A 618 46.88 2.80 22.68
N LYS A 619 46.98 1.50 22.99
CA LYS A 619 48.27 0.82 23.16
C LYS A 619 49.15 0.97 21.92
N ASP A 620 50.45 0.90 22.11
CA ASP A 620 51.38 0.71 20.99
C ASP A 620 51.04 -0.65 20.36
N ASP A 621 51.05 -0.72 19.03
CA ASP A 621 50.51 -1.85 18.24
C ASP A 621 49.00 -2.11 18.39
N GLY A 622 48.26 -1.30 19.14
CA GLY A 622 46.80 -1.37 19.28
C GLY A 622 46.07 -1.06 17.97
N ILE A 623 44.83 -1.54 17.87
CA ILE A 623 44.00 -1.41 16.66
C ILE A 623 42.96 -0.30 16.84
N LEU A 624 42.77 0.50 15.79
CA LEU A 624 41.68 1.47 15.67
C LEU A 624 40.83 1.11 14.46
N MET A 625 39.53 0.86 14.70
CA MET A 625 38.55 0.61 13.66
C MET A 625 37.61 1.81 13.53
N ILE A 626 37.60 2.44 12.36
CA ILE A 626 36.77 3.61 12.07
C ILE A 626 35.78 3.24 10.97
N VAL A 627 34.48 3.43 11.20
CA VAL A 627 33.47 3.38 10.14
C VAL A 627 32.93 4.77 9.92
N GLU A 628 33.15 5.33 8.72
CA GLU A 628 32.67 6.67 8.39
C GLU A 628 32.19 6.77 6.95
N ALA A 629 31.34 7.76 6.70
CA ALA A 629 31.04 8.19 5.35
C ALA A 629 32.29 8.82 4.71
N VAL A 630 32.46 8.58 3.42
CA VAL A 630 33.56 9.08 2.58
C VAL A 630 32.95 9.71 1.33
N ASP A 631 33.40 10.91 1.00
CA ASP A 631 32.81 11.74 -0.05
C ASP A 631 31.34 12.15 0.23
N GLU A 632 30.80 13.04 -0.61
CA GLU A 632 29.42 13.52 -0.46
C GLU A 632 28.39 12.43 -0.76
N SER A 633 27.40 12.32 0.11
CA SER A 633 26.26 11.41 -0.05
C SER A 633 24.98 12.24 -0.28
N PRO A 634 24.40 12.23 -1.51
CA PRO A 634 23.27 13.09 -1.87
C PRO A 634 22.05 12.97 -0.95
N GLU A 635 21.77 11.76 -0.48
CA GLU A 635 20.68 11.46 0.44
C GLU A 635 20.91 12.10 1.82
N ILE A 636 22.17 12.18 2.30
CA ILE A 636 22.56 12.88 3.53
C ILE A 636 22.44 14.40 3.33
N LEU A 637 22.85 14.91 2.16
CA LEU A 637 22.78 16.33 1.81
C LEU A 637 21.35 16.90 1.79
N ILE A 638 20.33 16.04 1.63
CA ILE A 638 18.93 16.45 1.73
C ILE A 638 18.31 16.13 3.09
N SER A 639 19.05 15.58 4.05
CA SER A 639 18.51 15.09 5.33
C SER A 639 19.44 15.32 6.53
N GLN A 640 20.33 14.39 6.89
CA GLN A 640 21.14 14.48 8.12
C GLN A 640 22.04 15.72 8.17
N VAL A 641 22.46 16.30 7.05
CA VAL A 641 23.34 17.48 7.02
C VAL A 641 22.78 18.66 7.83
N PHE A 642 21.46 18.76 7.99
CA PHE A 642 20.80 19.81 8.77
C PHE A 642 20.95 19.65 10.30
N MET A 643 21.52 18.53 10.75
CA MET A 643 21.74 18.17 12.16
C MET A 643 23.23 18.08 12.53
N MET A 644 24.13 18.21 11.56
CA MET A 644 25.57 18.00 11.77
C MET A 644 26.24 19.20 12.45
N THR A 645 27.30 18.92 13.21
CA THR A 645 28.11 19.92 13.91
C THR A 645 28.87 20.81 12.92
N GLU A 646 29.00 22.10 13.24
CA GLU A 646 29.92 23.01 12.54
C GLU A 646 31.38 22.57 12.78
N THR A 647 32.17 22.52 11.72
CA THR A 647 33.53 21.99 11.72
C THR A 647 34.55 23.12 11.66
N ASP A 648 35.74 22.93 12.24
CA ASP A 648 36.88 23.87 12.13
C ASP A 648 38.13 23.25 11.50
N ASP A 649 37.95 22.12 10.80
CA ASP A 649 38.99 21.44 10.03
C ASP A 649 38.80 21.60 8.50
N ILE A 650 39.54 20.82 7.70
CA ILE A 650 39.52 20.85 6.23
C ILE A 650 38.11 20.76 5.62
N ARG A 651 37.14 20.18 6.34
CA ARG A 651 35.73 20.12 5.89
C ARG A 651 35.12 21.51 5.73
N ASN A 652 35.46 22.42 6.65
CA ASN A 652 35.03 23.80 6.58
C ASN A 652 35.73 24.56 5.44
N GLU A 653 37.04 24.32 5.28
CA GLU A 653 37.87 24.99 4.25
C GLU A 653 37.44 24.62 2.82
N GLU A 654 37.17 23.33 2.57
CA GLU A 654 36.73 22.84 1.26
C GLU A 654 35.20 22.86 1.08
N ASN A 655 34.45 23.28 2.11
CA ASN A 655 32.99 23.18 2.21
C ASN A 655 32.42 21.79 1.83
N ILE A 656 32.94 20.75 2.47
CA ILE A 656 32.51 19.36 2.32
C ILE A 656 31.92 18.83 3.64
N THR A 657 31.02 17.86 3.56
CA THR A 657 30.41 17.18 4.72
C THR A 657 31.33 16.11 5.28
N PHE A 658 31.93 15.32 4.40
CA PHE A 658 32.76 14.16 4.75
C PHE A 658 34.09 14.25 4.03
N LEU A 659 35.14 13.78 4.69
CA LEU A 659 36.47 13.70 4.08
C LEU A 659 36.46 12.73 2.89
N LYS A 660 37.21 13.08 1.87
CA LYS A 660 37.51 12.22 0.72
C LYS A 660 38.45 11.09 1.14
N MET A 661 38.47 10.00 0.37
CA MET A 661 39.31 8.84 0.69
C MET A 661 40.79 9.18 0.85
N ASN A 662 41.33 10.04 -0.01
CA ASN A 662 42.73 10.49 0.05
C ASN A 662 43.00 11.33 1.30
N GLN A 663 42.07 12.20 1.69
CA GLN A 663 42.19 13.03 2.90
C GLN A 663 42.25 12.18 4.17
N TRP A 664 41.43 11.13 4.27
CA TRP A 664 41.51 10.15 5.36
C TRP A 664 42.90 9.47 5.41
N ILE A 665 43.38 8.95 4.29
CA ILE A 665 44.68 8.26 4.21
C ILE A 665 45.84 9.17 4.60
N GLU A 666 45.84 10.42 4.12
CA GLU A 666 46.85 11.42 4.46
C GLU A 666 46.81 11.77 5.95
N MET A 667 45.62 11.93 6.52
CA MET A 667 45.40 12.18 7.96
C MET A 667 45.99 11.05 8.81
N PHE A 668 45.67 9.79 8.48
CA PHE A 668 46.20 8.63 9.21
C PHE A 668 47.74 8.59 9.17
N LYS A 669 48.32 8.85 8.00
CA LYS A 669 49.77 8.88 7.83
C LYS A 669 50.41 10.02 8.63
N LYS A 670 49.81 11.22 8.61
CA LYS A 670 50.29 12.39 9.38
C LYS A 670 50.34 12.11 10.87
N LEU A 671 49.35 11.38 11.39
CA LEU A 671 49.24 11.04 12.81
C LEU A 671 50.00 9.75 13.21
N GLY A 672 50.69 9.10 12.28
CA GLY A 672 51.48 7.90 12.55
C GLY A 672 50.65 6.62 12.72
N PHE A 673 49.43 6.58 12.17
CA PHE A 673 48.66 5.34 12.04
C PHE A 673 49.05 4.60 10.77
N LYS A 674 49.23 3.27 10.86
CA LYS A 674 49.39 2.40 9.70
C LYS A 674 48.04 1.85 9.27
N LEU A 675 47.57 2.24 8.09
CA LEU A 675 46.38 1.64 7.47
C LEU A 675 46.68 0.18 7.06
N LEU A 676 46.02 -0.77 7.72
CA LEU A 676 46.14 -2.20 7.41
C LEU A 676 45.25 -2.57 6.23
N THR A 677 43.99 -2.14 6.27
CA THR A 677 43.00 -2.35 5.21
C THR A 677 41.86 -1.35 5.35
N PHE A 678 41.07 -1.22 4.28
CA PHE A 678 39.78 -0.57 4.30
C PHE A 678 38.76 -1.40 3.52
N GLU A 679 37.49 -1.35 3.89
CA GLU A 679 36.39 -2.07 3.25
C GLU A 679 35.14 -1.19 3.13
N PRO A 680 34.22 -1.44 2.18
CA PRO A 680 34.39 -2.35 1.05
C PRO A 680 35.48 -1.87 0.07
N LYS A 681 36.23 -2.82 -0.52
CA LYS A 681 37.14 -2.55 -1.64
C LYS A 681 36.42 -1.96 -2.86
N ASN A 682 37.17 -1.24 -3.69
CA ASN A 682 36.68 -0.71 -4.97
C ASN A 682 36.16 -1.85 -5.86
N GLY A 683 35.01 -1.63 -6.51
CA GLY A 683 34.32 -2.61 -7.34
C GLY A 683 33.36 -3.53 -6.57
N ASN A 684 33.29 -3.44 -5.25
CA ASN A 684 32.24 -4.07 -4.46
C ASN A 684 30.91 -3.34 -4.71
N TRP A 685 29.80 -4.09 -4.82
CA TRP A 685 28.47 -3.52 -5.07
C TRP A 685 27.94 -2.64 -3.92
N LEU A 686 28.55 -2.71 -2.73
CA LEU A 686 28.27 -1.85 -1.58
C LEU A 686 29.02 -0.51 -1.59
N GLU A 687 29.93 -0.29 -2.55
CA GLU A 687 30.71 0.95 -2.65
C GLU A 687 29.82 2.19 -2.79
N ASP A 688 28.67 2.08 -3.47
CA ASP A 688 27.73 3.18 -3.73
C ASP A 688 27.03 3.73 -2.46
N PHE A 689 27.20 3.07 -1.31
CA PHE A 689 26.76 3.59 -0.01
C PHE A 689 27.71 4.62 0.59
N ASN A 690 28.90 4.83 -0.01
CA ASN A 690 29.88 5.82 0.42
C ASN A 690 30.27 5.72 1.91
N GLN A 691 30.23 4.53 2.51
CA GLN A 691 30.73 4.28 3.87
C GLN A 691 31.88 3.28 3.83
N LYS A 692 32.93 3.56 4.61
CA LYS A 692 34.13 2.73 4.69
C LYS A 692 34.45 2.37 6.13
N LEU A 693 34.82 1.11 6.35
CA LEU A 693 35.59 0.66 7.50
C LEU A 693 37.08 0.84 7.20
N PHE A 694 37.79 1.57 8.06
CA PHE A 694 39.25 1.65 8.09
C PHE A 694 39.77 0.87 9.29
N ILE A 695 40.80 0.05 9.07
CA ILE A 695 41.48 -0.68 10.14
C ILE A 695 42.91 -0.18 10.21
N LEU A 696 43.25 0.42 11.34
CA LEU A 696 44.49 1.13 11.59
C LEU A 696 45.26 0.44 12.71
N LYS A 697 46.59 0.43 12.61
CA LYS A 697 47.50 0.05 13.69
C LYS A 697 48.22 1.28 14.22
N ASN A 698 48.31 1.42 15.54
CA ASN A 698 49.12 2.44 16.18
C ASN A 698 50.60 2.04 16.15
N ASN A 699 51.44 2.75 15.39
CA ASN A 699 52.88 2.44 15.32
C ASN A 699 53.68 2.99 16.53
N GLY A 700 53.01 3.55 17.54
CA GLY A 700 53.67 4.27 18.64
C GLY A 700 54.28 5.60 18.18
N ASP A 701 55.09 6.21 19.05
CA ASP A 701 55.89 7.40 18.71
C ASP A 701 57.22 6.98 18.06
N GLU A 702 57.15 6.31 16.90
CA GLU A 702 58.33 6.26 16.01
C GLU A 702 58.48 7.63 15.35
N ASP A 703 59.51 8.35 15.81
CA ASP A 703 59.94 9.65 15.33
C ASP A 703 60.23 9.60 13.81
N TYR A 704 59.25 10.03 12.99
CA TYR A 704 59.46 10.31 11.56
C TYR A 704 60.26 11.60 11.34
N GLY A 705 60.82 12.20 12.40
CA GLY A 705 61.88 13.20 12.34
C GLY A 705 63.26 12.57 12.16
N ASN A 706 63.82 12.71 10.95
CA ASN A 706 65.18 12.36 10.53
C ASN A 706 65.38 10.99 9.85
N ARG A 707 64.91 10.90 8.61
CA ARG A 707 65.76 10.32 7.55
C ARG A 707 65.80 11.30 6.38
N LYS A 708 66.91 12.05 6.31
CA LYS A 708 67.31 12.83 5.13
C LYS A 708 67.64 11.92 3.96
#